data_AF-A0A8X7NNW6-F1
#
_entry.id   AF-A0A8X7NNW6-F1
#
_cell.length_a   1.000
_cell.length_b   1.000
_cell.length_c   1.000
_cell.angle_alpha   90.00
_cell.angle_beta   90.00
_cell.angle_gamma   90.00
#
_symmetry.space_group_name_H-M   'P 1'
#
loop_
_entity.id
_entity.type
_entity.pdbx_description
1 polymer ?
#
loop_
_entity_poly.entity_id
_entity_poly.type
_entity_poly.pdbx_seq_one_letter_code
_entity_poly.pdbx_strand_id
1 'polypeptide(L)'
;MARSRGNSKPVPVPKKEELVSKKRKQDSEEEEVESSSDDEFKVEGLIDQESDDDDDEEKEEEEEDSSADGDNDSEDGAQNGTFEEDEEEVEDDISEASRSDFDSEEELNKLLGDEEDPSDYSSVEFPDESQDDLSDVNLKNLSVKDPSAQEIKTKYSDGRLRIIKPEIEPVYDSDDSDAENFNTIGNIPLSAYDEMPHIGYDINGKRIMRPAKGSALDQLLESIDLPQGWTGLLDQNTGTSLKLTDEELELIRKIQQQENTDENINPYEPLIDWFTKDQEVMPLTAVPEPKRRFVPSKHEAKRVMKIVRAIREGRILTPEKAKEQREKEDDELNFDLWADETEVPDHIMNLRAPKLPPPTNDESYNPPEEYLLTEEERSKWENEDPIDRERNFIPQKYKSLRQVPGYQESVRERFERSLDLYLAPRLRKNKLNIDPESLIPELPSPKDLRPFPIRCSTIYEGHTGKIRTVAVNPQGIWLATGSDDGSVRVWEVLTGRQVFKAQIINKEHNSEDHIESIEWHPDTDTGILAVCAGENIYLLVPPIFGFDIENTGKLRIESGWGYDTFGNKKKGMKVEAGDGDNGDDDDDNNGNDDDGDASTTIATKKDVAKWINPTATQQAQSISAIIQCRRTVKKISWHRKGDYFVTVSPDSKNTAVLIHQLSKHLSQSPFKKTKGVIMDAKFHPFKPHLFVASQRTIKIYDLSQQNLIKKLMPGVRLLSTIDIHPRGDNLLAGSYDKRVLWHDTDLSATPYKTLRYHEKAVRAIKYHKGNLPLFASASDDGSIHIFHGTVYDDLMTNPLLVPLKKLTGHKVINQIGILDIAWHPKEAWLFSAGADGTARLWTT
;
A
#
# COMPACT_ATOMS: atom_id res chain seq x y z
N MET A 1 -68.13 24.58 -38.43
CA MET A 1 -69.54 24.13 -38.48
C MET A 1 -69.60 22.63 -38.18
N ALA A 2 -70.81 22.03 -38.09
CA ALA A 2 -71.16 20.62 -37.87
C ALA A 2 -70.04 19.56 -38.08
N ARG A 3 -69.73 18.68 -37.12
CA ARG A 3 -70.50 17.49 -36.63
C ARG A 3 -70.68 16.36 -37.67
N SER A 4 -70.03 15.22 -37.42
CA SER A 4 -70.65 13.86 -37.38
C SER A 4 -69.67 12.83 -36.78
N ARG A 5 -70.10 11.57 -36.58
CA ARG A 5 -69.36 10.45 -35.92
C ARG A 5 -69.16 9.28 -36.89
N GLY A 6 -68.18 8.41 -36.64
CA GLY A 6 -68.09 7.08 -37.29
C GLY A 6 -66.95 6.20 -36.74
N ASN A 7 -67.25 4.94 -36.40
CA ASN A 7 -66.27 3.91 -36.00
C ASN A 7 -65.85 3.04 -37.19
N SER A 8 -64.58 2.62 -37.25
CA SER A 8 -64.18 1.21 -37.51
C SER A 8 -62.65 1.03 -37.51
N LYS A 9 -62.15 -0.07 -36.93
CA LYS A 9 -60.81 -0.62 -37.26
C LYS A 9 -60.91 -1.53 -38.49
N PRO A 10 -59.82 -1.69 -39.26
CA PRO A 10 -59.48 -3.00 -39.80
C PRO A 10 -58.00 -3.40 -39.57
N VAL A 11 -57.71 -4.66 -39.88
CA VAL A 11 -56.42 -5.37 -39.65
C VAL A 11 -55.55 -5.35 -40.92
N PRO A 12 -54.20 -5.31 -40.81
CA PRO A 12 -53.29 -5.64 -41.90
C PRO A 12 -52.83 -7.13 -41.86
N VAL A 13 -52.74 -7.75 -43.04
CA VAL A 13 -52.22 -9.12 -43.29
C VAL A 13 -51.11 -9.00 -44.37
N PRO A 14 -50.02 -9.78 -44.33
CA PRO A 14 -48.75 -9.38 -44.96
C PRO A 14 -48.55 -9.83 -46.43
N LYS A 15 -47.43 -9.37 -47.01
CA LYS A 15 -46.75 -9.90 -48.21
C LYS A 15 -45.25 -10.02 -47.86
N LYS A 16 -44.58 -11.15 -48.09
CA LYS A 16 -44.11 -11.71 -49.39
C LYS A 16 -43.15 -10.75 -50.11
N GLU A 17 -41.84 -10.99 -50.03
CA GLU A 17 -40.98 -11.74 -50.99
C GLU A 17 -40.13 -10.74 -51.82
N GLU A 18 -38.94 -11.03 -52.36
CA GLU A 18 -38.31 -12.32 -52.68
C GLU A 18 -36.75 -12.27 -52.72
N LEU A 19 -36.14 -13.44 -52.97
CA LEU A 19 -34.75 -13.89 -53.29
C LEU A 19 -33.76 -12.89 -53.96
N VAL A 20 -32.44 -13.12 -54.07
CA VAL A 20 -31.70 -14.14 -54.88
C VAL A 20 -30.29 -14.43 -54.30
N SER A 21 -29.48 -15.31 -54.92
CA SER A 21 -28.61 -16.25 -54.19
C SER A 21 -27.39 -16.85 -54.91
N LYS A 22 -26.51 -17.53 -54.13
CA LYS A 22 -25.61 -18.68 -54.45
C LYS A 22 -24.26 -18.50 -55.20
N LYS A 23 -23.21 -19.09 -54.57
CA LYS A 23 -21.99 -19.76 -55.14
C LYS A 23 -20.86 -18.83 -55.68
N ARG A 24 -19.58 -19.25 -55.80
CA ARG A 24 -18.96 -20.60 -55.87
C ARG A 24 -17.46 -20.66 -55.42
N LYS A 25 -16.94 -21.89 -55.22
CA LYS A 25 -15.52 -22.38 -55.19
C LYS A 25 -14.55 -21.79 -56.25
N GLN A 26 -13.20 -21.95 -56.23
CA GLN A 26 -12.12 -22.33 -55.25
C GLN A 26 -10.76 -22.40 -56.05
N ASP A 27 -9.60 -22.61 -55.39
CA ASP A 27 -8.27 -23.05 -55.93
C ASP A 27 -7.44 -21.96 -56.69
N SER A 28 -6.08 -21.91 -56.72
CA SER A 28 -4.94 -22.56 -56.01
C SER A 28 -3.58 -21.82 -56.31
N GLU A 29 -2.42 -22.38 -55.89
CA GLU A 29 -0.98 -21.94 -56.11
C GLU A 29 -0.53 -20.76 -55.18
N GLU A 30 0.57 -20.78 -54.39
CA GLU A 30 2.00 -21.19 -54.53
C GLU A 30 2.85 -20.16 -55.33
N GLU A 31 4.05 -19.70 -54.94
CA GLU A 31 4.99 -19.95 -53.80
C GLU A 31 5.43 -18.58 -53.17
N GLU A 32 6.45 -18.33 -52.32
CA GLU A 32 7.71 -19.01 -51.91
C GLU A 32 8.16 -18.57 -50.47
N VAL A 33 9.46 -18.70 -50.14
CA VAL A 33 10.21 -18.37 -48.88
C VAL A 33 10.50 -16.84 -48.76
N GLU A 34 10.80 -16.14 -47.64
CA GLU A 34 11.32 -16.34 -46.24
C GLU A 34 10.52 -15.38 -45.27
N SER A 35 10.64 -15.28 -43.93
CA SER A 35 11.57 -15.80 -42.90
C SER A 35 10.88 -15.93 -41.49
N SER A 36 11.58 -15.75 -40.35
CA SER A 36 11.12 -16.17 -39.00
C SER A 36 11.12 -15.11 -37.87
N SER A 37 10.08 -15.16 -37.02
CA SER A 37 10.18 -15.29 -35.54
C SER A 37 8.79 -15.47 -34.93
N ASP A 38 8.54 -16.61 -34.27
CA ASP A 38 7.31 -16.88 -33.52
C ASP A 38 7.43 -16.40 -32.07
N ASP A 39 6.36 -15.86 -31.51
CA ASP A 39 5.92 -16.02 -30.11
C ASP A 39 4.63 -15.21 -29.86
N GLU A 40 3.47 -15.87 -29.77
CA GLU A 40 2.22 -15.23 -29.34
C GLU A 40 1.53 -16.00 -28.20
N PHE A 41 1.57 -15.39 -27.02
CA PHE A 41 0.73 -15.54 -25.83
C PHE A 41 -0.18 -16.77 -25.69
N LYS A 42 0.01 -17.47 -24.56
CA LYS A 42 -1.12 -17.93 -23.73
C LYS A 42 -0.91 -17.60 -22.26
N VAL A 43 -2.02 -17.52 -21.53
CA VAL A 43 -2.09 -17.01 -20.15
C VAL A 43 -2.52 -18.15 -19.23
N GLU A 44 -1.84 -18.29 -18.09
CA GLU A 44 -2.39 -18.48 -16.73
C GLU A 44 -1.29 -19.03 -15.82
N GLY A 45 -1.24 -18.56 -14.58
CA GLY A 45 -0.21 -18.90 -13.60
C GLY A 45 -0.82 -18.92 -12.20
N LEU A 46 -1.16 -20.12 -11.74
CA LEU A 46 -1.62 -20.38 -10.39
C LEU A 46 -0.45 -20.19 -9.41
N ILE A 47 -0.73 -19.75 -8.18
CA ILE A 47 0.25 -19.73 -7.08
C ILE A 47 -0.34 -20.49 -5.91
N ASP A 48 0.40 -21.50 -5.47
CA ASP A 48 0.33 -22.07 -4.12
C ASP A 48 1.78 -22.19 -3.57
N GLN A 49 1.90 -22.71 -2.36
CA GLN A 49 3.07 -22.77 -1.48
C GLN A 49 4.29 -23.52 -2.10
N GLU A 50 5.53 -23.44 -1.59
CA GLU A 50 5.95 -23.49 -0.18
C GLU A 50 7.44 -23.08 0.03
N SER A 51 7.90 -23.16 1.29
CA SER A 51 9.28 -23.37 1.81
C SER A 51 10.06 -22.24 2.53
N ASP A 52 10.78 -22.70 3.56
CA ASP A 52 11.98 -22.19 4.24
C ASP A 52 11.85 -21.02 5.26
N ASP A 53 11.56 -21.40 6.50
CA ASP A 53 12.00 -20.72 7.74
C ASP A 53 13.52 -20.90 7.96
N ASP A 54 14.18 -19.93 8.61
CA ASP A 54 15.46 -20.15 9.33
C ASP A 54 15.75 -19.03 10.36
N ASP A 55 16.42 -19.42 11.45
CA ASP A 55 17.18 -18.66 12.47
C ASP A 55 16.51 -17.68 13.51
N ASP A 56 16.86 -17.99 14.78
CA ASP A 56 17.11 -17.14 15.96
C ASP A 56 15.98 -16.51 16.82
N GLU A 57 15.54 -17.28 17.83
CA GLU A 57 15.26 -16.74 19.17
C GLU A 57 16.57 -16.66 20.01
N GLU A 58 16.81 -15.54 20.72
CA GLU A 58 17.66 -15.54 21.92
C GLU A 58 16.77 -15.38 23.17
N LYS A 59 16.90 -16.32 24.11
CA LYS A 59 16.21 -16.32 25.41
C LYS A 59 16.99 -15.53 26.46
N GLU A 60 16.28 -15.01 27.47
CA GLU A 60 16.75 -15.08 28.85
C GLU A 60 15.65 -15.77 29.69
N GLU A 61 16.03 -16.83 30.42
CA GLU A 61 15.18 -17.63 31.32
C GLU A 61 15.59 -17.38 32.78
N GLU A 62 14.67 -17.66 33.72
CA GLU A 62 14.86 -18.21 35.08
C GLU A 62 13.50 -18.06 35.81
N GLU A 63 12.68 -19.12 35.84
CA GLU A 63 12.55 -20.12 36.93
C GLU A 63 11.83 -19.55 38.19
N GLU A 64 10.60 -20.02 38.48
CA GLU A 64 10.26 -21.12 39.42
C GLU A 64 10.62 -20.79 40.89
N ASP A 65 9.74 -20.89 41.89
CA ASP A 65 8.98 -22.08 42.33
C ASP A 65 7.73 -21.66 43.16
N SER A 66 7.28 -22.46 44.15
CA SER A 66 5.87 -22.65 44.50
C SER A 66 5.45 -22.47 45.98
N SER A 67 4.14 -22.66 46.22
CA SER A 67 3.50 -23.29 47.41
C SER A 67 2.88 -22.45 48.56
N ALA A 68 1.91 -23.12 49.22
CA ALA A 68 1.43 -22.99 50.60
C ALA A 68 0.45 -21.85 51.02
N ASP A 69 -0.84 -22.20 51.06
CA ASP A 69 -1.74 -22.31 52.22
C ASP A 69 -1.92 -21.16 53.24
N GLY A 70 -3.15 -21.03 53.76
CA GLY A 70 -3.52 -20.03 54.76
C GLY A 70 -4.97 -20.10 55.28
N ASP A 71 -5.39 -21.28 55.76
CA ASP A 71 -6.72 -21.48 56.37
C ASP A 71 -6.96 -20.63 57.64
N ASN A 72 -8.23 -20.31 57.92
CA ASN A 72 -8.73 -20.36 59.30
C ASN A 72 -10.26 -20.50 59.37
N ASP A 73 -10.72 -21.08 60.48
CA ASP A 73 -12.04 -21.73 60.60
C ASP A 73 -13.08 -20.97 61.45
N SER A 74 -14.30 -21.53 61.47
CA SER A 74 -15.31 -21.53 62.56
C SER A 74 -16.38 -20.40 62.71
N GLU A 75 -17.61 -20.80 62.32
CA GLU A 75 -18.87 -20.82 63.10
C GLU A 75 -19.89 -19.63 63.13
N ASP A 76 -21.16 -20.08 62.98
CA ASP A 76 -22.49 -19.51 63.30
C ASP A 76 -23.04 -18.23 62.64
N GLY A 77 -24.10 -18.42 61.83
CA GLY A 77 -24.93 -17.36 61.23
C GLY A 77 -26.05 -17.90 60.33
N ALA A 78 -27.07 -18.55 60.90
CA ALA A 78 -28.07 -19.32 60.15
C ALA A 78 -29.00 -18.52 59.21
N GLN A 79 -29.21 -19.02 57.98
CA GLN A 79 -30.54 -19.28 57.37
C GLN A 79 -30.43 -20.09 56.05
N ASN A 80 -31.48 -20.87 55.74
CA ASN A 80 -31.58 -21.81 54.60
C ASN A 80 -31.62 -21.09 53.23
N GLY A 81 -31.35 -21.74 52.08
CA GLY A 81 -31.00 -23.14 51.80
C GLY A 81 -31.60 -23.61 50.46
N THR A 82 -30.85 -24.37 49.66
CA THR A 82 -31.20 -24.80 48.28
C THR A 82 -32.11 -26.02 48.22
N PHE A 83 -32.90 -26.13 47.13
CA PHE A 83 -33.26 -27.43 46.53
C PHE A 83 -33.71 -27.29 45.05
N GLU A 84 -33.41 -28.32 44.25
CA GLU A 84 -34.07 -28.70 42.98
C GLU A 84 -34.42 -30.18 43.10
N GLU A 85 -35.65 -30.58 42.77
CA GLU A 85 -36.12 -31.87 42.20
C GLU A 85 -37.66 -31.98 42.30
N ASP A 86 -38.24 -33.00 41.65
CA ASP A 86 -39.69 -33.19 41.40
C ASP A 86 -40.45 -33.90 42.56
N GLU A 87 -41.71 -34.34 42.27
CA GLU A 87 -42.60 -35.19 43.11
C GLU A 87 -43.27 -34.51 44.34
N GLU A 88 -44.54 -34.74 44.72
CA GLU A 88 -45.72 -35.28 44.03
C GLU A 88 -47.03 -34.76 44.72
N GLU A 89 -48.14 -35.52 44.73
CA GLU A 89 -49.45 -35.22 45.36
C GLU A 89 -49.42 -35.31 46.93
N VAL A 90 -50.45 -35.23 47.79
CA VAL A 90 -51.87 -35.69 47.82
C VAL A 90 -52.70 -34.96 48.92
N GLU A 91 -54.00 -35.29 49.02
CA GLU A 91 -55.02 -35.09 50.09
C GLU A 91 -55.88 -33.80 49.97
N ASP A 92 -57.22 -33.83 50.09
CA ASP A 92 -58.14 -34.74 50.82
C ASP A 92 -59.37 -35.18 49.97
N ASP A 93 -60.17 -36.18 50.42
CA ASP A 93 -61.15 -36.93 49.58
C ASP A 93 -62.62 -37.04 50.13
N ILE A 94 -63.55 -37.52 49.29
CA ILE A 94 -64.88 -38.14 49.54
C ILE A 94 -66.18 -37.27 49.56
N SER A 95 -67.12 -37.65 48.66
CA SER A 95 -68.60 -37.44 48.65
C SER A 95 -69.18 -36.05 48.30
N GLU A 96 -70.41 -35.90 47.77
CA GLU A 96 -71.50 -36.85 47.45
C GLU A 96 -72.16 -36.52 46.08
N ALA A 97 -73.25 -37.20 45.68
CA ALA A 97 -73.65 -37.35 44.26
C ALA A 97 -74.95 -36.63 43.80
N SER A 98 -75.05 -36.44 42.48
CA SER A 98 -76.22 -36.77 41.60
C SER A 98 -76.76 -35.67 40.67
N ARG A 99 -77.23 -36.11 39.48
CA ARG A 99 -78.12 -35.44 38.50
C ARG A 99 -77.52 -34.30 37.66
N SER A 100 -77.90 -34.10 36.39
CA SER A 100 -78.69 -34.94 35.45
C SER A 100 -78.67 -34.36 34.03
N ASP A 101 -78.64 -35.25 33.02
CA ASP A 101 -79.14 -35.09 31.63
C ASP A 101 -78.44 -34.03 30.73
N PHE A 102 -78.00 -34.34 29.50
CA PHE A 102 -78.77 -34.59 28.26
C PHE A 102 -79.76 -33.43 27.94
N ASP A 103 -79.88 -32.89 26.72
CA ASP A 103 -79.50 -33.34 25.36
C ASP A 103 -79.26 -32.10 24.44
N SER A 104 -78.60 -32.25 23.29
CA SER A 104 -78.71 -31.34 22.12
C SER A 104 -77.94 -31.77 20.86
N GLU A 105 -76.99 -32.72 20.93
CA GLU A 105 -76.30 -33.22 19.73
C GLU A 105 -76.97 -34.48 19.14
N GLU A 106 -77.75 -35.24 19.91
CA GLU A 106 -78.52 -36.37 19.36
C GLU A 106 -79.71 -35.91 18.51
N GLU A 107 -80.38 -34.80 18.87
CA GLU A 107 -81.48 -34.23 18.05
C GLU A 107 -81.04 -33.89 16.61
N LEU A 108 -79.78 -33.56 16.37
CA LEU A 108 -79.31 -33.15 15.04
C LEU A 108 -78.99 -34.34 14.13
N ASN A 109 -78.47 -35.43 14.70
CA ASN A 109 -78.26 -36.69 13.96
C ASN A 109 -79.59 -37.39 13.65
N LYS A 110 -80.58 -37.27 14.54
CA LYS A 110 -81.93 -37.86 14.39
C LYS A 110 -82.86 -37.14 13.40
N LEU A 111 -82.36 -36.10 12.73
CA LEU A 111 -83.09 -35.31 11.71
C LEU A 111 -82.31 -35.26 10.37
N LEU A 112 -81.30 -36.12 10.22
CA LEU A 112 -80.44 -36.24 9.04
C LEU A 112 -80.38 -37.66 8.46
N GLY A 113 -80.86 -38.67 9.20
CA GLY A 113 -81.02 -40.04 8.70
C GLY A 113 -82.49 -40.47 8.70
N ASP A 114 -83.01 -40.74 7.50
CA ASP A 114 -84.10 -41.67 7.20
C ASP A 114 -83.98 -42.03 5.71
N GLU A 115 -84.07 -43.33 5.39
CA GLU A 115 -84.04 -43.96 4.04
C GLU A 115 -82.72 -43.80 3.23
N GLU A 116 -82.03 -44.85 2.77
CA GLU A 116 -82.21 -46.31 2.86
C GLU A 116 -80.83 -47.05 2.78
N ASP A 117 -80.75 -48.29 3.26
CA ASP A 117 -79.52 -49.10 3.34
C ASP A 117 -78.96 -49.56 1.98
N PRO A 118 -77.65 -49.89 1.94
CA PRO A 118 -77.25 -51.13 1.26
C PRO A 118 -76.16 -51.91 2.03
N SER A 119 -76.56 -52.92 2.80
CA SER A 119 -75.63 -53.91 3.36
C SER A 119 -76.15 -55.35 3.31
N ASP A 120 -76.41 -55.87 2.11
CA ASP A 120 -76.30 -57.31 1.85
C ASP A 120 -76.16 -57.62 0.35
N TYR A 121 -74.98 -58.06 -0.08
CA TYR A 121 -74.80 -59.32 -0.82
C TYR A 121 -73.31 -59.64 -1.05
N SER A 122 -72.96 -60.92 -1.00
CA SER A 122 -71.59 -61.41 -1.14
C SER A 122 -71.14 -61.60 -2.59
N SER A 123 -69.88 -61.22 -2.87
CA SER A 123 -68.94 -61.89 -3.79
C SER A 123 -69.51 -62.68 -4.97
N VAL A 124 -69.45 -62.09 -6.18
CA VAL A 124 -69.38 -62.82 -7.46
C VAL A 124 -68.25 -62.20 -8.30
N GLU A 125 -67.58 -63.02 -9.10
CA GLU A 125 -66.44 -62.61 -9.93
C GLU A 125 -66.82 -61.67 -11.08
N PHE A 126 -65.83 -60.98 -11.65
CA PHE A 126 -65.92 -60.34 -12.97
C PHE A 126 -65.25 -61.21 -14.04
N PRO A 127 -65.95 -62.16 -14.68
CA PRO A 127 -65.51 -62.76 -15.93
C PRO A 127 -65.83 -61.84 -17.12
N ASP A 128 -64.78 -61.52 -17.88
CA ASP A 128 -64.61 -61.50 -19.35
C ASP A 128 -65.81 -61.40 -20.35
N GLU A 129 -65.49 -61.01 -21.59
CA GLU A 129 -66.38 -60.70 -22.73
C GLU A 129 -67.33 -59.48 -22.56
N SER A 130 -66.75 -58.27 -22.63
CA SER A 130 -67.50 -57.12 -23.17
C SER A 130 -67.76 -57.32 -24.68
N GLN A 131 -69.02 -57.30 -25.10
CA GLN A 131 -69.37 -57.43 -26.52
C GLN A 131 -69.13 -56.11 -27.27
N ASP A 132 -68.22 -56.12 -28.25
CA ASP A 132 -68.01 -55.01 -29.19
C ASP A 132 -69.20 -54.87 -30.14
N ASP A 133 -70.07 -53.89 -29.87
CA ASP A 133 -71.14 -53.46 -30.81
C ASP A 133 -70.94 -52.00 -31.25
N LEU A 134 -69.72 -51.72 -31.76
CA LEU A 134 -69.32 -50.45 -32.39
C LEU A 134 -69.14 -50.63 -33.90
N SER A 135 -70.26 -50.77 -34.61
CA SER A 135 -70.30 -50.50 -36.05
C SER A 135 -70.48 -48.99 -36.30
N ASP A 136 -70.04 -48.51 -37.47
CA ASP A 136 -70.17 -47.14 -37.96
C ASP A 136 -69.44 -45.99 -37.21
N VAL A 137 -68.24 -46.25 -36.68
CA VAL A 137 -67.23 -45.19 -36.44
C VAL A 137 -66.09 -45.30 -37.45
N ASN A 138 -66.00 -44.34 -38.38
CA ASN A 138 -65.09 -44.41 -39.53
C ASN A 138 -63.68 -43.89 -39.18
N LEU A 139 -62.95 -44.70 -38.39
CA LEU A 139 -61.58 -44.41 -37.94
C LEU A 139 -60.63 -44.19 -39.12
N LYS A 140 -60.06 -42.98 -39.19
CA LYS A 140 -58.90 -42.69 -40.05
C LYS A 140 -57.65 -43.34 -39.43
N ASN A 141 -57.48 -44.63 -39.69
CA ASN A 141 -56.28 -45.35 -39.30
C ASN A 141 -55.04 -44.70 -39.94
N LEU A 142 -54.29 -43.95 -39.13
CA LEU A 142 -52.93 -43.52 -39.43
C LEU A 142 -51.94 -44.66 -39.10
N SER A 143 -52.30 -45.89 -39.47
CA SER A 143 -51.34 -46.99 -39.45
C SER A 143 -50.38 -46.80 -40.62
N VAL A 144 -49.09 -46.71 -40.31
CA VAL A 144 -48.04 -46.93 -41.30
C VAL A 144 -48.14 -48.39 -41.71
N LYS A 145 -48.82 -48.64 -42.83
CA LYS A 145 -48.89 -49.97 -43.44
C LYS A 145 -47.59 -50.23 -44.16
N ASP A 146 -46.80 -51.17 -43.68
CA ASP A 146 -45.86 -51.88 -44.54
C ASP A 146 -46.64 -52.52 -45.70
N PRO A 147 -46.39 -52.16 -46.97
CA PRO A 147 -47.24 -52.59 -48.09
C PRO A 147 -47.17 -54.09 -48.42
N SER A 148 -46.32 -54.85 -47.71
CA SER A 148 -45.95 -56.25 -47.97
C SER A 148 -46.73 -57.27 -47.15
N ALA A 149 -47.27 -56.91 -45.99
CA ALA A 149 -47.91 -57.84 -45.06
C ALA A 149 -49.34 -58.22 -45.50
N GLN A 150 -49.50 -59.37 -46.15
CA GLN A 150 -50.82 -59.93 -46.44
C GLN A 150 -51.44 -60.54 -45.17
N GLU A 151 -52.49 -59.93 -44.65
CA GLU A 151 -53.23 -60.42 -43.47
C GLU A 151 -53.87 -61.80 -43.72
N ILE A 152 -53.20 -62.88 -43.29
CA ILE A 152 -53.74 -64.25 -43.40
C ILE A 152 -54.86 -64.44 -42.37
N LYS A 153 -56.10 -64.26 -42.84
CA LYS A 153 -57.32 -64.42 -42.04
C LYS A 153 -57.81 -65.87 -42.08
N THR A 154 -57.69 -66.55 -40.95
CA THR A 154 -58.19 -67.91 -40.74
C THR A 154 -59.46 -67.87 -39.88
N LYS A 155 -59.88 -69.01 -39.31
CA LYS A 155 -60.96 -69.10 -38.34
C LYS A 155 -60.47 -69.83 -37.10
N TYR A 156 -61.03 -69.48 -35.95
CA TYR A 156 -61.00 -70.33 -34.76
C TYR A 156 -61.84 -71.60 -35.02
N SER A 157 -61.72 -72.62 -34.16
CA SER A 157 -62.51 -73.86 -34.23
C SER A 157 -64.02 -73.59 -34.36
N ASP A 158 -64.48 -72.53 -33.71
CA ASP A 158 -65.90 -72.21 -33.51
C ASP A 158 -66.41 -71.22 -34.57
N GLY A 159 -65.61 -70.98 -35.63
CA GLY A 159 -66.01 -70.25 -36.82
C GLY A 159 -65.83 -68.72 -36.80
N ARG A 160 -65.59 -68.11 -35.63
CA ARG A 160 -65.13 -66.70 -35.50
C ARG A 160 -63.84 -66.50 -36.33
N LEU A 161 -63.66 -65.33 -36.95
CA LEU A 161 -62.48 -65.02 -37.76
C LEU A 161 -61.25 -64.77 -36.88
N ARG A 162 -60.09 -65.31 -37.28
CA ARG A 162 -58.79 -65.13 -36.62
C ARG A 162 -57.84 -64.38 -37.54
N ILE A 163 -57.24 -63.30 -37.04
CA ILE A 163 -56.05 -62.71 -37.67
C ILE A 163 -54.83 -63.45 -37.10
N ILE A 164 -54.02 -64.06 -37.95
CA ILE A 164 -52.73 -64.59 -37.53
C ILE A 164 -51.74 -63.43 -37.52
N LYS A 165 -51.31 -63.01 -36.32
CA LYS A 165 -50.11 -62.18 -36.14
C LYS A 165 -48.87 -63.02 -36.52
N PRO A 166 -47.76 -62.40 -36.97
CA PRO A 166 -46.47 -63.09 -37.02
C PRO A 166 -46.09 -63.64 -35.63
N GLU A 167 -45.24 -64.65 -35.61
CA GLU A 167 -44.64 -65.12 -34.36
C GLU A 167 -43.69 -64.03 -33.82
N ILE A 168 -43.62 -63.90 -32.49
CA ILE A 168 -42.76 -62.91 -31.84
C ILE A 168 -41.38 -63.55 -31.68
N GLU A 169 -40.38 -62.97 -32.33
CA GLU A 169 -38.97 -63.34 -32.14
C GLU A 169 -38.48 -62.71 -30.82
N PRO A 170 -38.06 -63.50 -29.81
CA PRO A 170 -37.49 -62.95 -28.58
C PRO A 170 -36.05 -62.49 -28.84
N VAL A 171 -35.86 -61.18 -28.86
CA VAL A 171 -34.57 -60.51 -29.05
C VAL A 171 -34.26 -59.73 -27.77
N TYR A 172 -32.98 -59.71 -27.37
CA TYR A 172 -32.51 -58.78 -26.33
C TYR A 172 -32.33 -57.40 -26.99
N ASP A 173 -33.19 -56.46 -26.61
CA ASP A 173 -33.18 -55.09 -27.13
C ASP A 173 -32.09 -54.24 -26.47
N SER A 174 -31.93 -52.99 -26.92
CA SER A 174 -30.87 -52.07 -26.45
C SER A 174 -31.03 -51.56 -25.00
N ASP A 175 -32.16 -51.86 -24.36
CA ASP A 175 -32.49 -51.47 -22.98
C ASP A 175 -33.30 -52.62 -22.35
N ASP A 176 -32.59 -53.66 -21.92
CA ASP A 176 -33.13 -54.76 -21.11
C ASP A 176 -32.41 -54.76 -19.74
N SER A 177 -33.05 -55.32 -18.72
CA SER A 177 -32.55 -55.32 -17.33
C SER A 177 -31.39 -56.30 -17.08
N ASP A 178 -30.97 -57.04 -18.10
CA ASP A 178 -29.78 -57.89 -18.10
C ASP A 178 -28.98 -57.65 -19.40
N ALA A 179 -27.66 -57.77 -19.33
CA ALA A 179 -26.73 -57.47 -20.42
C ALA A 179 -25.91 -58.71 -20.81
N GLU A 180 -25.44 -58.81 -22.06
CA GLU A 180 -24.69 -59.98 -22.55
C GLU A 180 -23.31 -60.11 -21.88
N ASN A 181 -23.30 -60.69 -20.68
CA ASN A 181 -22.09 -61.07 -19.96
C ASN A 181 -21.59 -62.43 -20.49
N PHE A 182 -20.40 -62.44 -21.07
CA PHE A 182 -19.76 -63.67 -21.54
C PHE A 182 -19.39 -64.62 -20.37
N ASN A 183 -19.24 -64.10 -19.15
CA ASN A 183 -18.95 -64.88 -17.96
C ASN A 183 -20.20 -65.23 -17.13
N THR A 184 -20.38 -66.50 -16.78
CA THR A 184 -21.61 -67.02 -16.15
C THR A 184 -21.50 -67.22 -14.63
N ILE A 185 -20.54 -66.59 -13.94
CA ILE A 185 -20.28 -66.81 -12.50
C ILE A 185 -21.35 -66.23 -11.57
N GLY A 186 -22.08 -65.19 -12.00
CA GLY A 186 -23.03 -64.46 -11.16
C GLY A 186 -22.39 -63.75 -9.97
N ASN A 187 -23.21 -63.37 -8.98
CA ASN A 187 -22.78 -62.59 -7.82
C ASN A 187 -22.05 -63.46 -6.76
N ILE A 188 -20.81 -63.81 -7.08
CA ILE A 188 -19.86 -64.53 -6.20
C ILE A 188 -18.54 -63.72 -6.08
N PRO A 189 -17.80 -63.83 -4.97
CA PRO A 189 -16.58 -63.04 -4.78
C PRO A 189 -15.45 -63.50 -5.72
N LEU A 190 -14.94 -62.59 -6.55
CA LEU A 190 -13.87 -62.85 -7.53
C LEU A 190 -12.56 -63.40 -6.91
N SER A 191 -12.34 -63.20 -5.61
CA SER A 191 -11.25 -63.81 -4.85
C SER A 191 -11.15 -65.33 -5.02
N ALA A 192 -12.26 -66.01 -5.28
CA ALA A 192 -12.30 -67.44 -5.60
C ALA A 192 -11.54 -67.82 -6.91
N TYR A 193 -11.09 -66.85 -7.70
CA TYR A 193 -10.33 -67.03 -8.93
C TYR A 193 -8.94 -66.34 -8.92
N ASP A 194 -8.47 -65.78 -7.80
CA ASP A 194 -7.19 -65.03 -7.79
C ASP A 194 -5.94 -65.93 -7.87
N GLU A 195 -6.04 -67.18 -7.44
CA GLU A 195 -5.03 -68.22 -7.69
C GLU A 195 -5.16 -68.85 -9.09
N MET A 196 -6.21 -68.51 -9.86
CA MET A 196 -6.53 -69.12 -11.15
C MET A 196 -6.10 -68.26 -12.35
N PRO A 197 -5.59 -68.87 -13.44
CA PRO A 197 -5.25 -68.16 -14.68
C PRO A 197 -6.49 -67.79 -15.53
N HIS A 198 -7.69 -68.11 -15.05
CA HIS A 198 -8.97 -67.91 -15.72
C HIS A 198 -10.03 -67.49 -14.68
N ILE A 199 -11.02 -66.70 -15.10
CA ILE A 199 -12.13 -66.25 -14.25
C ILE A 199 -13.41 -66.83 -14.84
N GLY A 200 -14.01 -67.80 -14.15
CA GLY A 200 -15.25 -68.41 -14.61
C GLY A 200 -15.17 -69.16 -15.95
N TYR A 201 -16.32 -69.32 -16.57
CA TYR A 201 -16.53 -70.09 -17.80
C TYR A 201 -17.60 -69.39 -18.65
N ASP A 202 -17.53 -69.56 -19.97
CA ASP A 202 -18.60 -69.13 -20.87
C ASP A 202 -19.79 -70.08 -20.86
N ILE A 203 -20.89 -69.67 -21.48
CA ILE A 203 -22.15 -70.43 -21.62
C ILE A 203 -21.93 -71.82 -22.26
N ASN A 204 -20.84 -72.01 -23.00
CA ASN A 204 -20.46 -73.27 -23.67
C ASN A 204 -19.47 -74.12 -22.84
N GLY A 205 -19.09 -73.70 -21.64
CA GLY A 205 -18.18 -74.41 -20.74
C GLY A 205 -16.70 -74.23 -21.05
N LYS A 206 -16.31 -73.22 -21.82
CA LYS A 206 -14.90 -72.87 -22.11
C LYS A 206 -14.38 -71.88 -21.05
N ARG A 207 -13.09 -72.00 -20.69
CA ARG A 207 -12.44 -71.11 -19.72
C ARG A 207 -12.21 -69.71 -20.30
N ILE A 208 -12.60 -68.68 -19.54
CA ILE A 208 -12.31 -67.28 -19.86
C ILE A 208 -10.97 -66.93 -19.21
N MET A 209 -9.91 -66.91 -20.02
CA MET A 209 -8.56 -66.61 -19.54
C MET A 209 -8.44 -65.15 -19.12
N ARG A 210 -7.72 -64.87 -18.03
CA ARG A 210 -7.39 -63.48 -17.66
C ARG A 210 -6.59 -62.82 -18.80
N PRO A 211 -6.78 -61.51 -19.07
CA PRO A 211 -5.90 -60.77 -19.98
C PRO A 211 -4.46 -60.78 -19.45
N ALA A 212 -3.49 -60.48 -20.32
CA ALA A 212 -2.10 -60.38 -19.91
C ALA A 212 -1.95 -59.29 -18.83
N LYS A 213 -1.43 -59.66 -17.65
CA LYS A 213 -1.15 -58.68 -16.59
C LYS A 213 -0.13 -57.66 -17.11
N GLY A 214 -0.45 -56.37 -16.99
CA GLY A 214 0.46 -55.28 -17.31
C GLY A 214 1.74 -55.34 -16.48
N SER A 215 2.73 -54.52 -16.83
CA SER A 215 3.98 -54.40 -16.09
C SER A 215 3.71 -54.07 -14.62
N ALA A 216 4.63 -54.45 -13.73
CA ALA A 216 4.60 -53.99 -12.35
C ALA A 216 4.75 -52.46 -12.25
N LEU A 217 5.29 -51.82 -13.29
CA LEU A 217 5.35 -50.37 -13.42
C LEU A 217 3.97 -49.78 -13.78
N ASP A 218 3.23 -50.41 -14.69
CA ASP A 218 1.88 -49.98 -15.10
C ASP A 218 0.90 -50.06 -13.91
N GLN A 219 0.96 -51.16 -13.14
CA GLN A 219 0.17 -51.34 -11.91
C GLN A 219 0.52 -50.34 -10.80
N LEU A 220 1.77 -49.84 -10.78
CA LEU A 220 2.20 -48.79 -9.88
C LEU A 220 1.72 -47.41 -10.36
N LEU A 221 1.76 -47.14 -11.67
CA LEU A 221 1.18 -45.92 -12.24
C LEU A 221 -0.33 -45.85 -12.00
N GLU A 222 -1.10 -46.92 -12.24
CA GLU A 222 -2.55 -46.96 -11.95
C GLU A 222 -2.91 -46.83 -10.45
N SER A 223 -1.93 -46.83 -9.54
CA SER A 223 -2.13 -46.57 -8.10
C SER A 223 -1.56 -45.24 -7.60
N ILE A 224 -0.87 -44.48 -8.47
CA ILE A 224 -0.49 -43.08 -8.24
C ILE A 224 -1.45 -42.17 -9.01
N ASP A 225 -1.48 -42.32 -10.33
CA ASP A 225 -2.37 -41.61 -11.25
C ASP A 225 -3.55 -42.53 -11.59
N LEU A 226 -4.65 -42.39 -10.84
CA LEU A 226 -5.86 -43.18 -11.04
C LEU A 226 -6.42 -42.96 -12.46
N PRO A 227 -6.72 -44.03 -13.23
CA PRO A 227 -7.27 -43.90 -14.57
C PRO A 227 -8.59 -43.11 -14.62
N GLN A 228 -8.80 -42.36 -15.70
CA GLN A 228 -10.09 -41.75 -16.01
C GLN A 228 -11.19 -42.84 -16.01
N GLY A 229 -12.32 -42.55 -15.35
CA GLY A 229 -13.42 -43.50 -15.16
C GLY A 229 -13.20 -44.59 -14.12
N TRP A 230 -12.11 -44.59 -13.34
CA TRP A 230 -11.84 -45.64 -12.34
C TRP A 230 -12.93 -45.74 -11.26
N THR A 231 -13.52 -46.93 -11.11
CA THR A 231 -14.62 -47.19 -10.15
C THR A 231 -14.18 -47.85 -8.84
N GLY A 232 -12.92 -48.30 -8.76
CA GLY A 232 -12.42 -49.13 -7.66
C GLY A 232 -12.93 -50.58 -7.65
N LEU A 233 -13.87 -50.95 -8.52
CA LEU A 233 -14.36 -52.31 -8.69
C LEU A 233 -13.53 -53.09 -9.74
N LEU A 234 -13.65 -54.41 -9.73
CA LEU A 234 -13.08 -55.30 -10.76
C LEU A 234 -14.18 -55.75 -11.71
N ASP A 235 -13.91 -55.76 -13.01
CA ASP A 235 -14.82 -56.33 -14.01
C ASP A 235 -14.92 -57.85 -13.85
N GLN A 236 -16.15 -58.35 -13.92
CA GLN A 236 -16.45 -59.78 -13.79
C GLN A 236 -15.94 -60.60 -14.99
N ASN A 237 -15.81 -60.00 -16.18
CA ASN A 237 -15.40 -60.70 -17.40
C ASN A 237 -13.87 -60.84 -17.52
N THR A 238 -13.11 -59.81 -17.14
CA THR A 238 -11.64 -59.76 -17.31
C THR A 238 -10.86 -59.79 -15.99
N GLY A 239 -11.42 -59.32 -14.89
CA GLY A 239 -10.73 -59.18 -13.60
C GLY A 239 -9.66 -58.08 -13.56
N THR A 240 -9.70 -57.13 -14.49
CA THR A 240 -9.00 -55.84 -14.35
C THR A 240 -9.92 -54.80 -13.69
N SER A 241 -9.39 -53.61 -13.38
CA SER A 241 -10.21 -52.49 -12.88
C SER A 241 -11.32 -52.13 -13.86
N LEU A 242 -12.55 -52.01 -13.36
CA LEU A 242 -13.70 -51.56 -14.15
C LEU A 242 -13.63 -50.04 -14.31
N LYS A 243 -13.65 -49.58 -15.56
CA LYS A 243 -13.56 -48.16 -15.94
C LYS A 243 -14.83 -47.76 -16.67
N LEU A 244 -15.45 -46.67 -16.24
CA LEU A 244 -16.56 -46.04 -16.96
C LEU A 244 -16.07 -45.38 -18.25
N THR A 245 -16.94 -45.34 -19.25
CA THR A 245 -16.75 -44.57 -20.47
C THR A 245 -16.99 -43.07 -20.22
N ASP A 246 -16.45 -42.22 -21.08
CA ASP A 246 -16.65 -40.77 -20.97
C ASP A 246 -18.13 -40.37 -21.15
N GLU A 247 -18.88 -41.11 -21.98
CA GLU A 247 -20.33 -40.91 -22.17
C GLU A 247 -21.12 -41.21 -20.87
N GLU A 248 -20.76 -42.28 -20.13
CA GLU A 248 -21.34 -42.58 -18.82
C GLU A 248 -20.97 -41.53 -17.77
N LEU A 249 -19.72 -41.03 -17.78
CA LEU A 249 -19.27 -39.97 -16.87
C LEU A 249 -20.01 -38.64 -17.13
N GLU A 250 -20.19 -38.27 -18.40
CA GLU A 250 -21.01 -37.10 -18.77
C GLU A 250 -22.49 -37.29 -18.41
N LEU A 251 -23.04 -38.49 -18.60
CA LEU A 251 -24.43 -38.80 -18.20
C LEU A 251 -24.63 -38.70 -16.68
N ILE A 252 -23.72 -39.28 -15.88
CA ILE A 252 -23.72 -39.17 -14.41
C ILE A 252 -23.63 -37.70 -13.99
N ARG A 253 -22.76 -36.92 -14.65
CA ARG A 253 -22.63 -35.47 -14.40
C ARG A 253 -23.91 -34.70 -14.73
N LYS A 254 -24.50 -34.91 -15.91
CA LYS A 254 -25.78 -34.30 -16.32
C LYS A 254 -26.87 -34.59 -15.28
N ILE A 255 -26.99 -35.84 -14.83
CA ILE A 255 -27.92 -36.25 -13.76
C ILE A 255 -27.65 -35.52 -12.44
N GLN A 256 -26.40 -35.43 -11.99
CA GLN A 256 -26.05 -34.70 -10.75
C GLN A 256 -26.35 -33.19 -10.85
N GLN A 257 -26.14 -32.60 -12.01
CA GLN A 257 -26.31 -31.16 -12.26
C GLN A 257 -27.76 -30.79 -12.67
N GLN A 258 -28.66 -31.78 -12.74
CA GLN A 258 -30.06 -31.66 -13.20
C GLN A 258 -30.18 -31.08 -14.62
N GLU A 259 -29.18 -31.37 -15.46
CA GLU A 259 -29.18 -31.06 -16.89
C GLU A 259 -29.92 -32.15 -17.68
N ASN A 260 -30.36 -31.82 -18.90
CA ASN A 260 -31.07 -32.79 -19.75
C ASN A 260 -30.12 -33.93 -20.17
N THR A 261 -30.55 -35.17 -19.97
CA THR A 261 -29.77 -36.36 -20.32
C THR A 261 -29.84 -36.69 -21.82
N ASP A 262 -31.04 -36.63 -22.42
CA ASP A 262 -31.24 -36.70 -23.86
C ASP A 262 -31.19 -35.29 -24.48
N GLU A 263 -30.22 -35.08 -25.37
CA GLU A 263 -29.98 -33.80 -26.06
C GLU A 263 -30.98 -33.53 -27.20
N ASN A 264 -31.77 -34.53 -27.61
CA ASN A 264 -32.73 -34.41 -28.71
C ASN A 264 -34.07 -33.79 -28.27
N ILE A 265 -34.34 -33.74 -26.96
CA ILE A 265 -35.59 -33.23 -26.39
C ILE A 265 -35.49 -31.71 -26.22
N ASN A 266 -36.50 -30.97 -26.69
CA ASN A 266 -36.65 -29.55 -26.37
C ASN A 266 -37.48 -29.40 -25.07
N PRO A 267 -36.93 -28.86 -23.97
CA PRO A 267 -37.67 -28.70 -22.71
C PRO A 267 -38.85 -27.72 -22.79
N TYR A 268 -38.91 -26.91 -23.85
CA TYR A 268 -39.91 -25.86 -24.07
C TYR A 268 -40.67 -26.08 -25.38
N GLU A 269 -41.18 -27.29 -25.60
CA GLU A 269 -42.07 -27.57 -26.73
C GLU A 269 -43.38 -26.76 -26.64
N PRO A 270 -43.84 -26.15 -27.76
CA PRO A 270 -45.10 -25.43 -27.79
C PRO A 270 -46.26 -26.44 -27.70
N LEU A 271 -47.17 -26.23 -26.74
CA LEU A 271 -48.33 -27.11 -26.53
C LEU A 271 -49.16 -27.24 -27.81
N ILE A 272 -49.22 -28.46 -28.35
CA ILE A 272 -49.98 -28.77 -29.56
C ILE A 272 -51.42 -29.12 -29.17
N ASP A 273 -52.36 -28.22 -29.49
CA ASP A 273 -53.82 -28.43 -29.40
C ASP A 273 -54.30 -29.53 -30.38
N TRP A 274 -53.98 -30.80 -30.11
CA TRP A 274 -54.35 -31.93 -30.95
C TRP A 274 -55.80 -32.40 -30.74
N PHE A 275 -56.37 -32.13 -29.56
CA PHE A 275 -57.74 -32.52 -29.17
C PHE A 275 -58.72 -31.33 -29.26
N THR A 276 -58.39 -30.23 -28.59
CA THR A 276 -59.12 -28.94 -28.49
C THR A 276 -59.37 -28.22 -29.81
N LYS A 277 -58.67 -28.63 -30.88
CA LYS A 277 -58.81 -28.10 -32.24
C LYS A 277 -60.17 -28.44 -32.88
N ASP A 278 -60.73 -29.60 -32.58
CA ASP A 278 -62.02 -30.03 -33.11
C ASP A 278 -63.12 -29.73 -32.07
N GLN A 279 -63.97 -28.74 -32.36
CA GLN A 279 -64.94 -28.22 -31.39
C GLN A 279 -66.24 -29.04 -31.34
N GLU A 280 -66.62 -29.45 -30.13
CA GLU A 280 -67.87 -30.20 -29.89
C GLU A 280 -69.12 -29.32 -30.09
N VAL A 281 -70.10 -29.84 -30.85
CA VAL A 281 -71.34 -29.13 -31.22
C VAL A 281 -72.50 -29.44 -30.26
N MET A 282 -72.39 -30.51 -29.47
CA MET A 282 -73.37 -30.93 -28.47
C MET A 282 -72.69 -31.14 -27.12
N PRO A 283 -73.38 -30.95 -25.98
CA PRO A 283 -72.80 -31.27 -24.68
C PRO A 283 -72.61 -32.79 -24.53
N LEU A 284 -71.49 -33.19 -23.93
CA LEU A 284 -71.09 -34.59 -23.68
C LEU A 284 -72.15 -35.49 -23.01
N THR A 285 -73.15 -34.92 -22.34
CA THR A 285 -74.23 -35.69 -21.69
C THR A 285 -75.60 -35.07 -21.89
N ALA A 286 -76.60 -35.91 -22.17
CA ALA A 286 -77.99 -35.53 -22.39
C ALA A 286 -78.86 -35.62 -21.11
N VAL A 287 -78.28 -35.34 -19.92
CA VAL A 287 -78.96 -35.49 -18.63
C VAL A 287 -80.05 -34.41 -18.45
N PRO A 288 -81.32 -34.77 -18.21
CA PRO A 288 -82.40 -33.78 -18.00
C PRO A 288 -82.15 -32.86 -16.80
N GLU A 289 -82.38 -31.55 -16.98
CA GLU A 289 -82.06 -30.54 -15.97
C GLU A 289 -82.93 -30.67 -14.69
N PRO A 290 -82.32 -30.87 -13.49
CA PRO A 290 -83.07 -30.96 -12.25
C PRO A 290 -83.76 -29.65 -11.87
N LYS A 291 -85.00 -29.71 -11.37
CA LYS A 291 -85.83 -28.54 -10.98
C LYS A 291 -85.13 -27.52 -10.05
N ARG A 292 -84.12 -27.94 -9.28
CA ARG A 292 -83.26 -27.05 -8.47
C ARG A 292 -82.40 -26.05 -9.27
N ARG A 293 -82.32 -26.17 -10.60
CA ARG A 293 -81.70 -25.18 -11.50
C ARG A 293 -82.66 -24.00 -11.82
N PHE A 294 -83.97 -24.19 -11.68
CA PHE A 294 -85.00 -23.19 -12.03
C PHE A 294 -85.75 -22.61 -10.83
N VAL A 295 -85.64 -23.23 -9.65
CA VAL A 295 -86.28 -22.81 -8.40
C VAL A 295 -85.19 -22.30 -7.45
N PRO A 296 -85.39 -21.18 -6.71
CA PRO A 296 -84.42 -20.67 -5.75
C PRO A 296 -83.86 -21.73 -4.78
N SER A 297 -82.57 -21.62 -4.45
CA SER A 297 -81.85 -22.69 -3.78
C SER A 297 -82.35 -22.93 -2.35
N LYS A 298 -82.87 -24.14 -2.11
CA LYS A 298 -83.26 -24.57 -0.75
C LYS A 298 -82.08 -24.64 0.21
N HIS A 299 -80.86 -24.87 -0.29
CA HIS A 299 -79.65 -24.89 0.55
C HIS A 299 -79.20 -23.46 0.90
N GLU A 300 -79.33 -22.52 -0.03
CA GLU A 300 -79.15 -21.08 0.22
C GLU A 300 -80.15 -20.59 1.27
N ALA A 301 -81.44 -20.92 1.13
CA ALA A 301 -82.46 -20.58 2.12
C ALA A 301 -82.14 -21.15 3.53
N LYS A 302 -81.67 -22.40 3.64
CA LYS A 302 -81.17 -22.97 4.90
C LYS A 302 -79.97 -22.19 5.45
N ARG A 303 -78.99 -21.82 4.60
CA ARG A 303 -77.80 -21.05 4.99
C ARG A 303 -78.14 -19.63 5.44
N VAL A 304 -79.03 -18.93 4.73
CA VAL A 304 -79.57 -17.62 5.10
C VAL A 304 -80.25 -17.70 6.47
N MET A 305 -81.09 -18.71 6.71
CA MET A 305 -81.74 -18.88 8.02
C MET A 305 -80.75 -19.20 9.17
N LYS A 306 -79.65 -19.92 8.90
CA LYS A 306 -78.55 -20.10 9.87
C LYS A 306 -77.84 -18.78 10.18
N ILE A 307 -77.53 -17.99 9.16
CA ILE A 307 -76.91 -16.66 9.32
C ILE A 307 -77.84 -15.69 10.06
N VAL A 308 -79.14 -15.68 9.74
CA VAL A 308 -80.16 -14.86 10.42
C VAL A 308 -80.31 -15.23 11.89
N ARG A 309 -80.15 -16.51 12.29
CA ARG A 309 -80.03 -16.89 13.70
C ARG A 309 -78.76 -16.28 14.33
N ALA A 310 -77.60 -16.54 13.73
CA ALA A 310 -76.32 -16.06 14.26
C ALA A 310 -76.20 -14.52 14.36
N ILE A 311 -76.86 -13.76 13.48
CA ILE A 311 -76.98 -12.29 13.57
C ILE A 311 -77.87 -11.87 14.74
N ARG A 312 -79.02 -12.53 14.97
CA ARG A 312 -79.88 -12.27 16.14
C ARG A 312 -79.19 -12.62 17.47
N GLU A 313 -78.35 -13.64 17.44
CA GLU A 313 -77.52 -14.07 18.56
C GLU A 313 -76.23 -13.24 18.71
N GLY A 314 -76.04 -12.20 17.89
CA GLY A 314 -74.89 -11.28 17.95
C GLY A 314 -73.54 -11.85 17.50
N ARG A 315 -73.46 -13.16 17.16
CA ARG A 315 -72.20 -13.82 16.78
C ARG A 315 -71.71 -13.49 15.37
N ILE A 316 -72.58 -12.92 14.52
CA ILE A 316 -72.21 -12.41 13.20
C ILE A 316 -72.61 -10.93 13.12
N LEU A 317 -71.64 -10.08 12.85
CA LEU A 317 -71.85 -8.66 12.55
C LEU A 317 -72.52 -8.50 11.17
N THR A 318 -73.46 -7.57 11.08
CA THR A 318 -74.10 -7.19 9.81
C THR A 318 -73.08 -6.52 8.88
N PRO A 319 -73.11 -6.75 7.54
CA PRO A 319 -72.10 -6.21 6.62
C PRO A 319 -71.91 -4.69 6.69
N GLU A 320 -72.97 -3.94 6.98
CA GLU A 320 -72.92 -2.48 7.21
C GLU A 320 -72.02 -2.13 8.40
N LYS A 321 -72.18 -2.83 9.54
CA LYS A 321 -71.35 -2.63 10.74
C LYS A 321 -69.91 -3.12 10.56
N ALA A 322 -69.71 -4.19 9.80
CA ALA A 322 -68.36 -4.64 9.43
C ALA A 322 -67.65 -3.62 8.52
N LYS A 323 -68.39 -2.86 7.71
CA LYS A 323 -67.87 -1.73 6.94
C LYS A 323 -67.59 -0.51 7.83
N GLU A 324 -68.49 -0.18 8.76
CA GLU A 324 -68.26 0.85 9.80
C GLU A 324 -67.10 0.53 10.76
N GLN A 325 -66.63 -0.72 10.82
CA GLN A 325 -65.41 -1.11 11.53
C GLN A 325 -64.17 -0.94 10.66
N ARG A 326 -64.19 -1.40 9.39
CA ARG A 326 -63.07 -1.15 8.46
C ARG A 326 -62.80 0.33 8.23
N GLU A 327 -63.84 1.14 8.12
CA GLU A 327 -63.71 2.60 8.00
C GLU A 327 -63.09 3.24 9.26
N LYS A 328 -63.13 2.55 10.42
CA LYS A 328 -62.41 2.95 11.65
C LYS A 328 -61.02 2.33 11.72
N GLU A 329 -60.80 1.13 11.20
CA GLU A 329 -59.46 0.52 11.06
C GLU A 329 -58.59 1.38 10.10
N ASP A 330 -59.19 1.91 9.03
CA ASP A 330 -58.55 2.86 8.11
C ASP A 330 -58.27 4.24 8.79
N ASP A 331 -59.15 4.71 9.69
CA ASP A 331 -58.91 5.92 10.49
C ASP A 331 -57.85 5.67 11.60
N GLU A 332 -57.82 4.49 12.22
CA GLU A 332 -56.83 4.08 13.24
C GLU A 332 -55.41 3.95 12.66
N LEU A 333 -55.26 3.81 11.33
CA LEU A 333 -53.97 3.90 10.65
C LEU A 333 -53.48 5.35 10.42
N ASN A 334 -54.35 6.36 10.56
CA ASN A 334 -54.05 7.77 10.30
C ASN A 334 -53.73 8.57 11.59
N PHE A 335 -52.80 8.06 12.40
CA PHE A 335 -52.30 8.76 13.60
C PHE A 335 -50.93 9.43 13.37
N ASP A 336 -50.70 10.56 14.03
CA ASP A 336 -49.39 11.24 14.03
C ASP A 336 -48.47 10.59 15.06
N LEU A 337 -47.46 9.87 14.57
CA LEU A 337 -46.44 9.20 15.38
C LEU A 337 -45.47 10.19 16.07
N TRP A 338 -45.41 11.44 15.61
CA TRP A 338 -44.40 12.43 16.01
C TRP A 338 -44.97 13.60 16.84
N ALA A 339 -46.25 13.56 17.20
CA ALA A 339 -46.95 14.63 17.92
C ALA A 339 -46.25 15.08 19.22
N ASP A 340 -45.57 14.16 19.91
CA ASP A 340 -44.83 14.38 21.16
C ASP A 340 -43.31 14.04 21.03
N GLU A 341 -42.70 14.15 19.84
CA GLU A 341 -41.26 13.82 19.68
C GLU A 341 -40.34 14.82 20.42
N THR A 342 -39.59 14.33 21.42
CA THR A 342 -38.49 15.06 22.05
C THR A 342 -37.17 14.84 21.31
N GLU A 343 -36.49 15.91 20.89
CA GLU A 343 -35.21 15.82 20.16
C GLU A 343 -34.13 15.07 20.97
N VAL A 344 -33.80 13.85 20.53
CA VAL A 344 -32.68 13.07 21.08
C VAL A 344 -31.37 13.51 20.39
N PRO A 345 -30.30 13.87 21.14
CA PRO A 345 -29.04 14.29 20.54
C PRO A 345 -28.36 13.14 19.76
N ASP A 346 -27.81 13.43 18.58
CA ASP A 346 -27.17 12.45 17.70
C ASP A 346 -26.00 11.72 18.38
N HIS A 347 -26.26 10.51 18.88
CA HIS A 347 -25.26 9.65 19.50
C HIS A 347 -24.24 9.11 18.47
N ILE A 348 -23.04 8.73 18.92
CA ILE A 348 -21.92 8.34 18.05
C ILE A 348 -22.28 7.16 17.14
N MET A 349 -22.99 6.15 17.65
CA MET A 349 -23.45 5.00 16.87
C MET A 349 -24.52 5.35 15.82
N ASN A 350 -25.29 6.42 16.05
CA ASN A 350 -26.47 6.78 15.25
C ASN A 350 -26.22 7.98 14.33
N LEU A 351 -24.96 8.25 13.96
CA LEU A 351 -24.56 9.41 13.16
C LEU A 351 -25.26 9.37 11.78
N ARG A 352 -26.30 10.20 11.63
CA ARG A 352 -27.13 10.32 10.43
C ARG A 352 -26.28 10.82 9.25
N ALA A 353 -26.43 10.20 8.08
CA ALA A 353 -25.71 10.65 6.89
C ALA A 353 -26.11 12.09 6.51
N PRO A 354 -25.17 12.93 6.01
CA PRO A 354 -25.47 14.31 5.68
C PRO A 354 -26.53 14.39 4.57
N LYS A 355 -27.47 15.32 4.74
CA LYS A 355 -28.43 15.72 3.71
C LYS A 355 -27.65 16.35 2.54
N LEU A 356 -28.12 16.15 1.32
CA LEU A 356 -27.58 16.86 0.15
C LEU A 356 -27.73 18.38 0.34
N PRO A 357 -26.78 19.20 -0.15
CA PRO A 357 -26.96 20.65 -0.17
C PRO A 357 -28.17 21.03 -1.08
N PRO A 358 -28.75 22.22 -0.88
CA PRO A 358 -29.73 22.75 -1.82
C PRO A 358 -29.05 23.07 -3.18
N PRO A 359 -29.76 22.91 -4.32
CA PRO A 359 -29.25 23.25 -5.65
C PRO A 359 -28.63 24.65 -5.76
N THR A 360 -27.49 24.73 -6.43
CA THR A 360 -26.72 25.98 -6.63
C THR A 360 -26.89 26.58 -8.03
N ASN A 361 -26.32 27.76 -8.26
CA ASN A 361 -26.52 28.53 -9.51
C ASN A 361 -25.98 27.83 -10.76
N ASP A 362 -25.01 26.92 -10.63
CA ASP A 362 -24.42 26.11 -11.70
C ASP A 362 -25.29 24.90 -12.10
N GLU A 363 -26.07 24.34 -11.18
CA GLU A 363 -27.14 23.38 -11.47
C GLU A 363 -28.36 24.02 -12.19
N SER A 364 -28.44 25.36 -12.23
CA SER A 364 -29.55 26.04 -12.88
C SER A 364 -29.49 25.91 -14.41
N TYR A 365 -30.65 25.80 -15.06
CA TYR A 365 -30.74 25.64 -16.52
C TYR A 365 -30.26 26.87 -17.32
N ASN A 366 -29.99 28.00 -16.67
CA ASN A 366 -29.55 29.25 -17.29
C ASN A 366 -28.53 29.94 -16.36
N PRO A 367 -27.33 29.36 -16.20
CA PRO A 367 -26.33 29.88 -15.28
C PRO A 367 -25.70 31.17 -15.82
N PRO A 368 -25.07 31.99 -14.96
CA PRO A 368 -24.12 32.99 -15.39
C PRO A 368 -23.04 32.37 -16.29
N GLU A 369 -22.54 33.11 -17.27
CA GLU A 369 -21.58 32.58 -18.25
C GLU A 369 -20.21 32.23 -17.65
N GLU A 370 -19.89 32.78 -16.47
CA GLU A 370 -18.74 32.43 -15.63
C GLU A 370 -18.72 30.95 -15.20
N TYR A 371 -19.86 30.25 -15.22
CA TYR A 371 -19.94 28.82 -14.88
C TYR A 371 -19.87 27.88 -16.09
N LEU A 372 -19.84 28.40 -17.32
CA LEU A 372 -19.74 27.56 -18.52
C LEU A 372 -18.27 27.21 -18.78
N LEU A 373 -17.95 25.91 -18.73
CA LEU A 373 -16.61 25.40 -19.02
C LEU A 373 -16.14 25.83 -20.41
N THR A 374 -14.87 26.19 -20.50
CA THR A 374 -14.16 26.33 -21.78
C THR A 374 -14.01 24.97 -22.47
N GLU A 375 -13.67 24.98 -23.77
CA GLU A 375 -13.47 23.75 -24.54
C GLU A 375 -12.27 22.92 -24.01
N GLU A 376 -11.25 23.59 -23.46
CA GLU A 376 -10.09 22.96 -22.82
C GLU A 376 -10.47 22.29 -21.49
N GLU A 377 -11.20 23.00 -20.61
CA GLU A 377 -11.69 22.44 -19.33
C GLU A 377 -12.69 21.31 -19.55
N ARG A 378 -13.54 21.41 -20.59
CA ARG A 378 -14.47 20.35 -20.96
C ARG A 378 -13.72 19.10 -21.42
N SER A 379 -12.70 19.24 -22.27
CA SER A 379 -11.86 18.10 -22.66
C SER A 379 -11.15 17.48 -21.47
N LYS A 380 -10.67 18.29 -20.51
CA LYS A 380 -10.10 17.81 -19.25
C LYS A 380 -11.12 17.02 -18.43
N TRP A 381 -12.35 17.52 -18.25
CA TRP A 381 -13.42 16.81 -17.53
C TRP A 381 -13.86 15.52 -18.22
N GLU A 382 -13.92 15.49 -19.55
CA GLU A 382 -14.23 14.28 -20.33
C GLU A 382 -13.12 13.22 -20.23
N ASN A 383 -11.85 13.65 -20.05
CA ASN A 383 -10.69 12.78 -19.81
C ASN A 383 -10.50 12.34 -18.34
N GLU A 384 -11.13 13.01 -17.37
CA GLU A 384 -11.03 12.67 -15.95
C GLU A 384 -11.98 11.51 -15.58
N ASP A 385 -11.53 10.59 -14.72
CA ASP A 385 -12.35 9.45 -14.30
C ASP A 385 -13.56 9.90 -13.45
N PRO A 386 -14.75 9.27 -13.60
CA PRO A 386 -15.98 9.75 -12.95
C PRO A 386 -15.96 9.89 -11.42
N ILE A 387 -15.00 9.26 -10.73
CA ILE A 387 -14.86 9.31 -9.27
C ILE A 387 -14.05 10.54 -8.81
N ASP A 388 -13.10 11.02 -9.62
CA ASP A 388 -12.21 12.13 -9.28
C ASP A 388 -12.73 13.50 -9.77
N ARG A 389 -13.81 13.52 -10.55
CA ARG A 389 -14.44 14.76 -11.06
C ARG A 389 -15.03 15.60 -9.93
N GLU A 390 -14.73 16.91 -9.94
CA GLU A 390 -15.33 17.87 -9.00
C GLU A 390 -16.86 18.03 -9.15
N ARG A 391 -17.41 17.67 -10.32
CA ARG A 391 -18.85 17.72 -10.63
C ARG A 391 -19.26 16.51 -11.47
N ASN A 392 -20.40 15.92 -11.14
CA ASN A 392 -21.00 14.82 -11.91
C ASN A 392 -21.58 15.28 -13.26
N PHE A 393 -21.91 16.57 -13.41
CA PHE A 393 -22.52 17.14 -14.60
C PHE A 393 -21.68 18.26 -15.22
N ILE A 394 -21.85 18.49 -16.53
CA ILE A 394 -21.36 19.69 -17.23
C ILE A 394 -22.44 20.79 -17.12
N PRO A 395 -22.16 21.98 -16.56
CA PRO A 395 -23.10 23.10 -16.54
C PRO A 395 -23.39 23.62 -17.96
N GLN A 396 -24.68 23.83 -18.28
CA GLN A 396 -25.14 24.16 -19.64
C GLN A 396 -26.26 25.21 -19.63
N LYS A 397 -26.23 26.13 -20.61
CA LYS A 397 -27.11 27.32 -20.64
C LYS A 397 -28.21 27.23 -21.70
N TYR A 398 -29.43 27.00 -21.24
CA TYR A 398 -30.64 26.88 -22.05
C TYR A 398 -31.43 28.18 -22.08
N LYS A 399 -31.78 28.67 -23.28
CA LYS A 399 -32.48 29.96 -23.47
C LYS A 399 -33.93 29.96 -22.98
N SER A 400 -34.50 28.79 -22.66
CA SER A 400 -35.84 28.65 -22.10
C SER A 400 -36.06 27.26 -21.50
N LEU A 401 -36.88 27.15 -20.46
CA LEU A 401 -37.15 25.90 -19.74
C LEU A 401 -37.61 24.73 -20.66
N ARG A 402 -38.34 25.04 -21.74
CA ARG A 402 -38.78 24.05 -22.75
C ARG A 402 -37.65 23.43 -23.60
N GLN A 403 -36.41 23.89 -23.44
CA GLN A 403 -35.24 23.37 -24.15
C GLN A 403 -34.33 22.52 -23.24
N VAL A 404 -34.65 22.43 -21.95
CA VAL A 404 -33.90 21.63 -20.99
C VAL A 404 -34.18 20.15 -21.27
N PRO A 405 -33.16 19.31 -21.53
CA PRO A 405 -33.35 17.89 -21.75
C PRO A 405 -33.65 17.16 -20.43
N GLY A 406 -34.13 15.92 -20.53
CA GLY A 406 -34.08 15.00 -19.39
C GLY A 406 -32.62 14.67 -19.07
N TYR A 407 -32.19 14.93 -17.84
CA TYR A 407 -30.83 14.61 -17.38
C TYR A 407 -30.67 13.09 -17.25
N GLN A 408 -29.78 12.50 -18.04
CA GLN A 408 -29.69 11.04 -18.19
C GLN A 408 -29.08 10.36 -16.97
N GLU A 409 -28.12 11.01 -16.32
CA GLU A 409 -27.38 10.45 -15.17
C GLU A 409 -28.14 10.62 -13.84
N SER A 410 -29.34 11.22 -13.83
CA SER A 410 -30.13 11.43 -12.61
C SER A 410 -30.50 10.13 -11.88
N VAL A 411 -30.60 9.00 -12.59
CA VAL A 411 -30.84 7.68 -11.96
C VAL A 411 -29.55 7.14 -11.35
N ARG A 412 -28.42 7.34 -12.04
CA ARG A 412 -27.09 6.93 -11.60
C ARG A 412 -26.70 7.64 -10.31
N GLU A 413 -26.79 8.96 -10.25
CA GLU A 413 -26.50 9.74 -9.03
C GLU A 413 -27.34 9.33 -7.83
N ARG A 414 -28.63 8.99 -8.05
CA ARG A 414 -29.53 8.55 -6.97
C ARG A 414 -29.19 7.14 -6.49
N PHE A 415 -28.74 6.27 -7.39
CA PHE A 415 -28.24 4.95 -7.06
C PHE A 415 -26.90 5.03 -6.32
N GLU A 416 -25.91 5.76 -6.83
CA GLU A 416 -24.62 5.99 -6.18
C GLU A 416 -24.81 6.64 -4.80
N ARG A 417 -25.66 7.67 -4.67
CA ARG A 417 -26.01 8.27 -3.37
C ARG A 417 -26.71 7.29 -2.43
N SER A 418 -27.38 6.25 -2.93
CA SER A 418 -27.94 5.17 -2.10
C SER A 418 -26.86 4.22 -1.60
N LEU A 419 -25.88 3.87 -2.44
CA LEU A 419 -24.69 3.11 -2.02
C LEU A 419 -23.93 3.87 -0.92
N ASP A 420 -23.75 5.19 -1.06
CA ASP A 420 -23.15 6.07 -0.04
C ASP A 420 -23.91 6.07 1.31
N LEU A 421 -25.18 5.66 1.36
CA LEU A 421 -25.93 5.61 2.62
C LEU A 421 -25.60 4.36 3.44
N TYR A 422 -25.31 3.21 2.81
CA TYR A 422 -25.15 1.93 3.52
C TYR A 422 -23.80 1.23 3.34
N LEU A 423 -23.05 1.49 2.25
CA LEU A 423 -21.71 0.93 2.03
C LEU A 423 -20.59 1.85 2.55
N ALA A 424 -20.74 3.17 2.44
CA ALA A 424 -19.67 4.10 2.77
C ALA A 424 -19.44 4.24 4.30
N PRO A 425 -18.22 4.03 4.81
CA PRO A 425 -17.94 4.11 6.26
C PRO A 425 -18.00 5.56 6.76
N ARG A 426 -18.86 5.81 7.76
CA ARG A 426 -19.12 7.15 8.30
C ARG A 426 -18.08 7.56 9.34
N LEU A 427 -17.28 8.59 9.04
CA LEU A 427 -16.23 9.11 9.92
C LEU A 427 -16.47 10.58 10.30
N ARG A 428 -16.48 10.90 11.60
CA ARG A 428 -16.53 12.28 12.11
C ARG A 428 -15.16 12.96 11.92
N LYS A 429 -15.00 13.73 10.82
CA LYS A 429 -13.81 14.54 10.54
C LYS A 429 -13.97 15.96 11.06
N ASN A 430 -13.04 16.42 11.91
CA ASN A 430 -12.99 17.81 12.37
C ASN A 430 -12.37 18.69 11.27
N LYS A 431 -13.20 19.34 10.44
CA LYS A 431 -12.72 20.29 9.42
C LYS A 431 -12.24 21.58 10.10
N LEU A 432 -10.96 21.90 9.96
CA LEU A 432 -10.36 23.11 10.50
C LEU A 432 -10.75 24.33 9.65
N ASN A 433 -11.86 24.97 10.01
CA ASN A 433 -12.27 26.25 9.46
C ASN A 433 -11.48 27.37 10.19
N ILE A 434 -10.20 27.51 9.85
CA ILE A 434 -9.23 28.40 10.51
C ILE A 434 -8.53 29.24 9.44
N ASP A 435 -8.43 30.55 9.67
CA ASP A 435 -7.74 31.46 8.74
C ASP A 435 -6.23 31.14 8.67
N PRO A 436 -5.64 31.04 7.46
CA PRO A 436 -4.27 30.56 7.28
C PRO A 436 -3.21 31.47 7.93
N GLU A 437 -3.51 32.75 8.15
CA GLU A 437 -2.63 33.69 8.84
C GLU A 437 -2.44 33.33 10.32
N SER A 438 -3.47 32.76 10.98
CA SER A 438 -3.39 32.34 12.38
C SER A 438 -2.52 31.09 12.62
N LEU A 439 -2.11 30.41 11.55
CA LEU A 439 -1.14 29.31 11.59
C LEU A 439 0.32 29.81 11.64
N ILE A 440 0.53 31.12 11.42
CA ILE A 440 1.85 31.76 11.48
C ILE A 440 2.12 32.15 12.94
N PRO A 441 3.26 31.76 13.53
CA PRO A 441 3.58 32.13 14.91
C PRO A 441 3.82 33.64 15.03
N GLU A 442 3.34 34.24 16.13
CA GLU A 442 3.65 35.62 16.49
C GLU A 442 5.17 35.78 16.72
N LEU A 443 5.82 36.54 15.84
CA LEU A 443 7.25 36.83 15.89
C LEU A 443 7.48 38.34 15.67
N PRO A 444 8.49 38.95 16.32
CA PRO A 444 8.84 40.36 16.08
C PRO A 444 9.15 40.64 14.61
N SER A 445 8.80 41.83 14.12
CA SER A 445 8.94 42.11 12.69
C SER A 445 10.43 42.21 12.30
N PRO A 446 10.82 41.72 11.10
CA PRO A 446 12.19 41.89 10.61
C PRO A 446 12.63 43.35 10.43
N LYS A 447 11.75 44.35 10.58
CA LYS A 447 12.16 45.78 10.56
C LYS A 447 12.85 46.18 11.87
N ASP A 448 12.41 45.60 12.98
CA ASP A 448 12.84 45.95 14.33
C ASP A 448 14.15 45.24 14.71
N LEU A 449 14.43 44.11 14.07
CA LEU A 449 15.60 43.25 14.28
C LEU A 449 16.82 43.61 13.42
N ARG A 450 16.94 44.89 13.03
CA ARG A 450 18.09 45.43 12.25
C ARG A 450 19.31 45.66 13.14
N PRO A 451 20.55 45.59 12.61
CA PRO A 451 20.94 45.38 11.21
C PRO A 451 21.08 43.90 10.79
N PHE A 452 20.88 43.62 9.50
CA PHE A 452 21.20 42.35 8.83
C PHE A 452 21.39 42.59 7.33
N PRO A 453 22.12 41.71 6.59
CA PRO A 453 22.30 41.87 5.15
C PRO A 453 20.99 41.75 4.35
N ILE A 454 20.79 42.64 3.37
CA ILE A 454 19.61 42.68 2.50
C ILE A 454 19.97 42.51 1.01
N ARG A 455 21.15 42.95 0.59
CA ARG A 455 21.56 43.03 -0.84
C ARG A 455 23.03 42.66 -1.07
N CYS A 456 23.35 42.23 -2.28
CA CYS A 456 24.74 42.14 -2.73
C CYS A 456 25.31 43.55 -2.93
N SER A 457 26.63 43.71 -2.76
CA SER A 457 27.34 44.99 -2.87
C SER A 457 28.62 44.92 -3.69
N THR A 458 29.46 43.92 -3.44
CA THR A 458 30.62 43.59 -4.28
C THR A 458 30.57 42.13 -4.71
N ILE A 459 31.14 41.85 -5.88
CA ILE A 459 31.34 40.52 -6.44
C ILE A 459 32.85 40.38 -6.68
N TYR A 460 33.44 39.30 -6.18
CA TYR A 460 34.84 38.96 -6.37
C TYR A 460 34.94 38.03 -7.58
N GLU A 461 35.23 38.61 -8.74
CA GLU A 461 35.32 37.89 -10.02
C GLU A 461 36.77 37.61 -10.40
N GLY A 462 37.02 36.44 -11.01
CA GLY A 462 38.32 36.09 -11.59
C GLY A 462 38.77 34.65 -11.38
N HIS A 463 38.13 33.87 -10.50
CA HIS A 463 38.29 32.42 -10.46
C HIS A 463 37.66 31.78 -11.71
N THR A 464 38.31 30.73 -12.24
CA THR A 464 37.81 30.01 -13.43
C THR A 464 37.02 28.74 -13.11
N GLY A 465 37.03 28.31 -11.85
CA GLY A 465 36.22 27.21 -11.34
C GLY A 465 35.43 27.61 -10.08
N LYS A 466 34.47 26.78 -9.69
CA LYS A 466 33.67 26.96 -8.46
C LYS A 466 34.54 27.29 -7.25
N ILE A 467 34.08 28.18 -6.38
CA ILE A 467 34.76 28.52 -5.13
C ILE A 467 34.19 27.61 -4.03
N ARG A 468 35.01 26.72 -3.46
CA ARG A 468 34.55 25.76 -2.44
C ARG A 468 34.46 26.36 -1.05
N THR A 469 35.27 27.38 -0.76
CA THR A 469 35.50 27.86 0.60
C THR A 469 35.89 29.34 0.64
N VAL A 470 35.47 30.03 1.70
CA VAL A 470 35.73 31.45 1.91
C VAL A 470 36.02 31.76 3.38
N ALA A 471 37.08 32.52 3.65
CA ALA A 471 37.51 32.88 5.00
C ALA A 471 37.85 34.37 5.12
N VAL A 472 37.32 35.03 6.14
CA VAL A 472 37.61 36.44 6.46
C VAL A 472 38.76 36.50 7.47
N ASN A 473 39.71 37.41 7.26
CA ASN A 473 40.79 37.67 8.21
C ASN A 473 40.21 38.27 9.53
N PRO A 474 40.80 37.99 10.72
CA PRO A 474 40.32 38.55 12.00
C PRO A 474 40.15 40.08 12.03
N GLN A 475 40.91 40.82 11.23
CA GLN A 475 40.79 42.28 11.12
C GLN A 475 39.56 42.74 10.31
N GLY A 476 38.95 41.86 9.50
CA GLY A 476 37.78 42.15 8.64
C GLY A 476 38.11 42.71 7.25
N ILE A 477 39.35 43.12 7.00
CA ILE A 477 39.78 43.84 5.78
C ILE A 477 39.98 42.91 4.57
N TRP A 478 40.42 41.68 4.83
CA TRP A 478 40.88 40.74 3.80
C TRP A 478 40.00 39.49 3.72
N LEU A 479 39.60 39.13 2.50
CA LEU A 479 38.86 37.92 2.18
C LEU A 479 39.78 36.92 1.47
N ALA A 480 39.83 35.66 1.91
CA ALA A 480 40.51 34.58 1.20
C ALA A 480 39.47 33.63 0.56
N THR A 481 39.73 33.19 -0.67
CA THR A 481 38.89 32.23 -1.41
C THR A 481 39.72 31.07 -1.96
N GLY A 482 39.14 29.87 -1.95
CA GLY A 482 39.72 28.65 -2.51
C GLY A 482 38.82 28.06 -3.59
N SER A 483 39.40 27.74 -4.76
CA SER A 483 38.67 27.30 -5.95
C SER A 483 39.19 25.98 -6.52
N ASP A 484 38.34 25.31 -7.29
CA ASP A 484 38.71 24.19 -8.14
C ASP A 484 39.74 24.56 -9.23
N ASP A 485 39.98 25.85 -9.49
CA ASP A 485 41.08 26.34 -10.36
C ASP A 485 42.50 26.14 -9.76
N GLY A 486 42.59 25.54 -8.57
CA GLY A 486 43.85 25.24 -7.89
C GLY A 486 44.53 26.46 -7.26
N SER A 487 43.90 27.64 -7.33
CA SER A 487 44.43 28.87 -6.76
C SER A 487 43.73 29.29 -5.46
N VAL A 488 44.53 29.84 -4.57
CA VAL A 488 44.08 30.63 -3.40
C VAL A 488 44.23 32.10 -3.78
N ARG A 489 43.19 32.89 -3.53
CA ARG A 489 43.21 34.34 -3.81
C ARG A 489 42.82 35.11 -2.56
N VAL A 490 43.45 36.26 -2.36
CA VAL A 490 43.08 37.22 -1.31
C VAL A 490 42.61 38.51 -1.95
N TRP A 491 41.53 39.06 -1.41
CA TRP A 491 40.79 40.21 -1.92
C TRP A 491 40.63 41.28 -0.84
N GLU A 492 40.65 42.54 -1.25
CA GLU A 492 40.20 43.67 -0.44
C GLU A 492 38.66 43.67 -0.36
N VAL A 493 38.12 43.60 0.86
CA VAL A 493 36.69 43.39 1.11
C VAL A 493 35.81 44.45 0.44
N LEU A 494 36.13 45.74 0.58
CA LEU A 494 35.27 46.84 0.17
C LEU A 494 35.28 47.13 -1.34
N THR A 495 36.35 46.76 -2.06
CA THR A 495 36.55 47.14 -3.47
C THR A 495 36.34 45.99 -4.44
N GLY A 496 36.38 44.74 -3.97
CA GLY A 496 36.42 43.56 -4.84
C GLY A 496 37.79 43.28 -5.45
N ARG A 497 38.82 44.07 -5.13
CA ARG A 497 40.15 43.98 -5.76
C ARG A 497 40.90 42.73 -5.28
N GLN A 498 41.36 41.91 -6.23
CA GLN A 498 42.34 40.85 -5.96
C GLN A 498 43.70 41.48 -5.60
N VAL A 499 44.27 41.13 -4.44
CA VAL A 499 45.59 41.64 -3.98
C VAL A 499 46.68 40.57 -3.97
N PHE A 500 46.33 39.29 -3.83
CA PHE A 500 47.28 38.17 -3.86
C PHE A 500 46.68 36.94 -4.55
N LYS A 501 47.53 36.14 -5.18
CA LYS A 501 47.21 34.82 -5.75
C LYS A 501 48.38 33.86 -5.51
N ALA A 502 48.10 32.68 -4.97
CA ALA A 502 49.01 31.52 -4.96
C ALA A 502 48.38 30.36 -5.75
N GLN A 503 49.18 29.62 -6.53
CA GLN A 503 48.72 28.49 -7.35
C GLN A 503 49.17 27.17 -6.70
N ILE A 504 48.40 26.71 -5.70
CA ILE A 504 48.78 25.57 -4.84
C ILE A 504 48.77 24.24 -5.61
N ILE A 505 47.83 24.09 -6.55
CA ILE A 505 47.69 22.90 -7.40
C ILE A 505 47.85 23.31 -8.87
N ASN A 506 48.76 22.63 -9.58
CA ASN A 506 48.87 22.71 -11.03
C ASN A 506 47.95 21.66 -11.66
N LYS A 507 46.78 22.09 -12.16
CA LYS A 507 45.76 21.19 -12.72
C LYS A 507 46.22 20.36 -13.93
N GLU A 508 47.27 20.80 -14.62
CA GLU A 508 47.93 20.06 -15.71
C GLU A 508 48.66 18.78 -15.23
N HIS A 509 49.06 18.72 -13.95
CA HIS A 509 49.76 17.56 -13.37
C HIS A 509 48.90 16.77 -12.38
N ASN A 510 47.91 17.41 -11.76
CA ASN A 510 47.01 16.76 -10.81
C ASN A 510 45.59 17.32 -10.97
N SER A 511 44.74 16.54 -11.64
CA SER A 511 43.33 16.92 -11.88
C SER A 511 42.40 16.54 -10.72
N GLU A 512 42.79 15.61 -9.84
CA GLU A 512 41.92 15.06 -8.79
C GLU A 512 41.90 15.93 -7.54
N ASP A 513 43.04 16.52 -7.15
CA ASP A 513 43.10 17.37 -5.96
C ASP A 513 42.45 18.74 -6.18
N HIS A 514 41.77 19.22 -5.14
CA HIS A 514 41.15 20.54 -5.09
C HIS A 514 41.42 21.20 -3.74
N ILE A 515 41.24 22.53 -3.67
CA ILE A 515 41.24 23.27 -2.40
C ILE A 515 39.87 23.09 -1.74
N GLU A 516 39.81 22.33 -0.64
CA GLU A 516 38.54 21.95 0.01
C GLU A 516 38.11 22.91 1.12
N SER A 517 39.08 23.43 1.89
CA SER A 517 38.81 24.30 3.05
C SER A 517 39.95 25.27 3.27
N ILE A 518 39.62 26.52 3.61
CA ILE A 518 40.58 27.56 4.00
C ILE A 518 40.12 28.16 5.32
N GLU A 519 41.06 28.49 6.22
CA GLU A 519 40.76 29.29 7.40
C GLU A 519 41.96 30.15 7.83
N TRP A 520 41.71 31.44 8.09
CA TRP A 520 42.71 32.32 8.69
C TRP A 520 42.99 31.92 10.13
N HIS A 521 44.24 32.04 10.55
CA HIS A 521 44.62 31.99 11.96
C HIS A 521 43.85 33.08 12.75
N PRO A 522 43.32 32.78 13.94
CA PRO A 522 42.37 33.68 14.64
C PRO A 522 43.02 34.89 15.33
N ASP A 523 44.36 34.90 15.44
CA ASP A 523 45.16 35.98 16.03
C ASP A 523 45.44 37.07 14.98
N THR A 524 45.32 38.34 15.33
CA THR A 524 45.39 39.48 14.37
C THR A 524 46.79 39.73 13.80
N ASP A 525 47.82 39.25 14.50
CA ASP A 525 49.19 39.77 14.37
C ASP A 525 50.13 38.80 13.61
N THR A 526 49.62 37.66 13.13
CA THR A 526 50.43 36.63 12.46
C THR A 526 50.24 36.55 10.95
N GLY A 527 49.10 37.00 10.42
CA GLY A 527 48.78 36.90 8.99
C GLY A 527 48.73 35.47 8.41
N ILE A 528 48.73 34.43 9.25
CA ILE A 528 48.80 33.02 8.79
C ILE A 528 47.47 32.58 8.16
N LEU A 529 47.54 31.96 6.99
CA LEU A 529 46.42 31.36 6.27
C LEU A 529 46.63 29.85 6.12
N ALA A 530 45.72 29.03 6.65
CA ALA A 530 45.75 27.59 6.45
C ALA A 530 44.87 27.17 5.27
N VAL A 531 45.40 26.31 4.41
CA VAL A 531 44.77 25.86 3.17
C VAL A 531 44.85 24.33 3.08
N CYS A 532 43.70 23.66 3.04
CA CYS A 532 43.62 22.21 2.81
C CYS A 532 43.44 21.94 1.31
N ALA A 533 44.39 21.22 0.73
CA ALA A 533 44.41 20.87 -0.68
C ALA A 533 44.90 19.42 -0.83
N GLY A 534 43.99 18.54 -1.27
CA GLY A 534 44.25 17.09 -1.31
C GLY A 534 44.55 16.50 0.07
N GLU A 535 45.61 15.68 0.14
CA GLU A 535 46.11 15.10 1.40
C GLU A 535 46.98 16.08 2.24
N ASN A 536 47.22 17.29 1.73
CA ASN A 536 48.15 18.25 2.33
C ASN A 536 47.43 19.45 2.96
N ILE A 537 48.00 19.96 4.05
CA ILE A 537 47.66 21.25 4.65
C ILE A 537 48.86 22.18 4.44
N TYR A 538 48.62 23.31 3.80
CA TYR A 538 49.62 24.34 3.54
C TYR A 538 49.40 25.51 4.51
N LEU A 539 50.45 25.94 5.20
CA LEU A 539 50.45 27.17 5.99
C LEU A 539 51.16 28.26 5.20
N LEU A 540 50.40 29.29 4.78
CA LEU A 540 50.88 30.43 4.03
C LEU A 540 50.97 31.68 4.90
N VAL A 541 51.92 32.56 4.58
CA VAL A 541 52.01 33.93 5.11
C VAL A 541 52.13 34.87 3.90
N PRO A 542 51.01 35.38 3.36
CA PRO A 542 51.03 36.14 2.11
C PRO A 542 51.67 37.53 2.31
N PRO A 543 52.46 38.03 1.34
CA PRO A 543 53.20 39.28 1.41
C PRO A 543 52.29 40.50 1.15
N ILE A 544 51.33 40.72 2.06
CA ILE A 544 50.32 41.79 1.99
C ILE A 544 50.16 42.57 3.30
N PHE A 545 50.88 42.20 4.36
CA PHE A 545 50.72 42.78 5.70
C PHE A 545 51.90 43.68 6.12
N GLY A 546 53.06 43.51 5.48
CA GLY A 546 54.30 44.17 5.87
C GLY A 546 55.11 43.34 6.87
N PHE A 547 56.36 43.76 7.07
CA PHE A 547 57.40 42.95 7.71
C PHE A 547 57.00 42.43 9.10
N ASP A 548 56.45 43.27 9.98
CA ASP A 548 56.26 42.91 11.39
C ASP A 548 55.25 41.76 11.58
N ILE A 549 54.11 41.82 10.88
CA ILE A 549 53.08 40.77 10.91
C ILE A 549 53.59 39.50 10.22
N GLU A 550 54.19 39.65 9.03
CA GLU A 550 54.66 38.49 8.25
C GLU A 550 55.82 37.75 8.93
N ASN A 551 56.74 38.48 9.56
CA ASN A 551 57.83 37.92 10.34
C ASN A 551 57.31 37.24 11.62
N THR A 552 56.33 37.85 12.30
CA THR A 552 55.67 37.24 13.46
C THR A 552 54.96 35.94 13.08
N GLY A 553 54.30 35.90 11.93
CA GLY A 553 53.72 34.67 11.36
C GLY A 553 54.77 33.59 11.06
N LYS A 554 55.82 33.94 10.30
CA LYS A 554 56.89 33.02 9.90
C LYS A 554 57.63 32.46 11.12
N LEU A 555 58.09 33.30 12.05
CA LEU A 555 58.74 32.88 13.29
C LEU A 555 57.86 31.93 14.13
N ARG A 556 56.53 32.16 14.16
CA ARG A 556 55.60 31.29 14.90
C ARG A 556 55.42 29.93 14.22
N ILE A 557 55.42 29.88 12.89
CA ILE A 557 55.46 28.62 12.14
C ILE A 557 56.81 27.92 12.36
N GLU A 558 57.93 28.63 12.25
CA GLU A 558 59.29 28.10 12.37
C GLU A 558 59.61 27.58 13.78
N SER A 559 58.96 28.13 14.83
CA SER A 559 59.19 27.78 16.24
C SER A 559 58.98 26.30 16.59
N GLY A 560 58.26 25.53 15.76
CA GLY A 560 58.11 24.08 15.93
C GLY A 560 59.33 23.25 15.49
N TRP A 561 60.22 23.79 14.64
CA TRP A 561 61.39 23.06 14.18
C TRP A 561 62.40 22.88 15.32
N GLY A 562 62.79 21.62 15.58
CA GLY A 562 63.63 21.23 16.72
C GLY A 562 62.88 20.49 17.83
N TYR A 563 61.55 20.39 17.72
CA TYR A 563 60.78 19.33 18.39
C TYR A 563 60.77 18.05 17.54
N ASP A 564 60.49 16.93 18.20
CA ASP A 564 60.32 15.61 17.62
C ASP A 564 58.84 15.26 17.41
N THR A 565 58.51 14.19 16.68
CA THR A 565 57.10 13.89 16.31
C THR A 565 56.18 13.60 17.51
N PHE A 566 56.75 13.39 18.70
CA PHE A 566 56.05 13.26 19.98
C PHE A 566 56.03 14.54 20.85
N GLY A 567 56.56 15.67 20.35
CA GLY A 567 56.59 16.96 21.06
C GLY A 567 57.72 17.12 22.08
N ASN A 568 58.67 16.17 22.13
CA ASN A 568 59.90 16.28 22.91
C ASN A 568 60.90 17.18 22.18
N LYS A 569 61.71 17.97 22.90
CA LYS A 569 62.79 18.76 22.27
C LYS A 569 63.93 17.82 21.86
N LYS A 570 64.36 17.87 20.59
CA LYS A 570 65.44 17.00 20.10
C LYS A 570 66.75 17.27 20.86
N LYS A 571 67.37 16.22 21.39
CA LYS A 571 68.67 16.33 22.09
C LYS A 571 69.80 16.49 21.08
N GLY A 572 70.34 17.70 21.01
CA GLY A 572 71.60 17.98 20.31
C GLY A 572 71.46 18.14 18.80
N MET A 573 71.24 19.37 18.34
CA MET A 573 71.68 19.78 17.01
C MET A 573 73.05 20.46 17.18
N LYS A 574 74.11 19.67 17.00
CA LYS A 574 75.49 20.15 17.04
C LYS A 574 75.72 20.92 15.73
N VAL A 575 75.97 22.22 15.83
CA VAL A 575 76.20 23.06 14.64
C VAL A 575 77.63 22.82 14.17
N GLU A 576 77.79 21.98 13.16
CA GLU A 576 79.05 21.84 12.43
C GLU A 576 78.97 22.78 11.22
N ALA A 577 79.75 23.87 11.29
CA ALA A 577 79.99 24.72 10.13
C ALA A 577 80.87 23.94 9.16
N GLY A 578 80.44 23.84 7.91
CA GLY A 578 81.06 22.93 6.95
C GLY A 578 82.41 23.38 6.41
N ASP A 579 83.15 22.41 5.90
CA ASP A 579 83.98 22.57 4.71
C ASP A 579 83.55 21.47 3.70
N GLY A 580 83.98 21.56 2.44
CA GLY A 580 83.40 20.78 1.35
C GLY A 580 84.21 19.57 0.86
N ASP A 581 83.81 19.15 -0.36
CA ASP A 581 84.53 18.32 -1.34
C ASP A 581 84.13 16.83 -1.50
N ASN A 582 83.82 16.49 -2.77
CA ASN A 582 83.83 15.21 -3.52
C ASN A 582 83.48 13.83 -2.89
N GLY A 583 82.81 13.00 -3.73
CA GLY A 583 83.20 11.58 -3.90
C GLY A 583 82.11 10.52 -3.77
N ASP A 584 81.47 10.18 -4.89
CA ASP A 584 81.25 8.84 -5.50
C ASP A 584 80.96 7.55 -4.67
N ASP A 585 80.23 6.66 -5.36
CA ASP A 585 80.16 5.18 -5.30
C ASP A 585 79.65 4.43 -4.03
N ASP A 586 78.43 3.88 -4.19
CA ASP A 586 78.07 2.45 -4.17
C ASP A 586 78.61 1.44 -3.13
N ASP A 587 77.67 0.56 -2.75
CA ASP A 587 77.78 -0.86 -2.38
C ASP A 587 78.41 -1.35 -1.04
N ASP A 588 77.50 -1.90 -0.22
CA ASP A 588 77.47 -3.31 0.21
C ASP A 588 77.95 -3.76 1.63
N ASN A 589 77.21 -4.78 2.10
CA ASN A 589 77.50 -5.80 3.13
C ASN A 589 78.04 -5.43 4.54
N ASN A 590 77.10 -5.50 5.49
CA ASN A 590 77.03 -6.52 6.56
C ASN A 590 78.08 -6.53 7.70
N GLY A 591 77.58 -6.47 8.94
CA GLY A 591 78.32 -6.74 10.17
C GLY A 591 77.38 -6.96 11.36
N ASN A 592 77.35 -8.16 11.92
CA ASN A 592 76.81 -8.41 13.26
C ASN A 592 77.79 -7.86 14.29
N ASP A 593 77.26 -7.23 15.35
CA ASP A 593 77.81 -7.39 16.70
C ASP A 593 76.64 -7.61 17.67
N ASP A 594 76.80 -8.60 18.56
CA ASP A 594 75.83 -9.02 19.56
C ASP A 594 76.22 -8.45 20.92
N ASP A 595 75.46 -7.48 21.42
CA ASP A 595 75.61 -6.95 22.77
C ASP A 595 74.22 -6.70 23.38
N GLY A 596 73.80 -7.62 24.24
CA GLY A 596 72.45 -7.66 24.78
C GLY A 596 72.23 -6.73 25.98
N ASP A 597 71.52 -5.62 25.78
CA ASP A 597 70.94 -4.83 26.88
C ASP A 597 69.40 -4.86 26.84
N ALA A 598 68.78 -4.88 28.02
CA ALA A 598 67.39 -5.25 28.27
C ALA A 598 66.39 -4.11 27.98
N SER A 599 66.46 -3.53 26.77
CA SER A 599 65.52 -2.50 26.34
C SER A 599 64.12 -3.09 26.13
N THR A 600 63.15 -2.60 26.90
CA THR A 600 61.73 -2.99 26.73
C THR A 600 61.26 -2.51 25.36
N THR A 601 60.64 -3.38 24.57
CA THR A 601 60.25 -3.09 23.18
C THR A 601 59.09 -2.10 23.10
N ILE A 602 59.40 -0.81 23.24
CA ILE A 602 58.48 0.31 22.98
C ILE A 602 58.15 0.32 21.49
N ALA A 603 57.05 -0.37 21.13
CA ALA A 603 56.56 -0.43 19.75
C ALA A 603 56.40 0.99 19.18
N THR A 604 57.17 1.28 18.12
CA THR A 604 57.25 2.61 17.52
C THR A 604 55.90 3.01 16.93
N LYS A 605 55.22 3.96 17.59
CA LYS A 605 53.89 4.44 17.19
C LYS A 605 54.00 5.15 15.84
N LYS A 606 53.47 4.52 14.78
CA LYS A 606 53.52 5.03 13.39
C LYS A 606 52.98 6.46 13.29
N ASP A 607 53.83 7.40 12.85
CA ASP A 607 53.49 8.83 12.68
C ASP A 607 52.20 9.04 11.88
N VAL A 608 51.33 9.92 12.37
CA VAL A 608 49.98 10.09 11.83
C VAL A 608 49.92 11.10 10.69
N ALA A 609 50.71 12.16 10.75
CA ALA A 609 50.92 13.14 9.69
C ALA A 609 52.34 13.73 9.81
N LYS A 610 52.99 14.04 8.69
CA LYS A 610 54.38 14.54 8.63
C LYS A 610 54.42 16.05 8.41
N TRP A 611 55.27 16.76 9.13
CA TRP A 611 55.57 18.18 8.87
C TRP A 611 56.82 18.29 7.98
N ILE A 612 56.73 19.11 6.95
CA ILE A 612 57.70 19.17 5.83
C ILE A 612 58.06 20.64 5.55
N ASN A 613 59.35 20.90 5.38
CA ASN A 613 59.84 22.21 4.93
C ASN A 613 59.50 22.43 3.45
N PRO A 614 58.95 23.59 3.05
CA PRO A 614 58.55 23.86 1.68
C PRO A 614 59.75 23.93 0.74
N THR A 615 59.63 23.37 -0.46
CA THR A 615 60.60 23.50 -1.56
C THR A 615 60.69 24.96 -2.03
N ALA A 616 61.81 25.38 -2.63
CA ALA A 616 62.00 26.75 -3.12
C ALA A 616 60.86 27.27 -4.02
N THR A 617 60.28 26.41 -4.86
CA THR A 617 59.10 26.71 -5.70
C THR A 617 57.84 26.99 -4.89
N GLN A 618 57.66 26.33 -3.75
CA GLN A 618 56.54 26.51 -2.82
C GLN A 618 56.76 27.74 -1.93
N GLN A 619 58.00 28.02 -1.52
CA GLN A 619 58.38 29.25 -0.82
C GLN A 619 58.10 30.49 -1.68
N ALA A 620 58.35 30.42 -2.99
CA ALA A 620 57.98 31.47 -3.94
C ALA A 620 56.46 31.72 -4.02
N GLN A 621 55.63 30.72 -3.67
CA GLN A 621 54.18 30.85 -3.52
C GLN A 621 53.74 31.30 -2.11
N SER A 622 54.69 31.73 -1.27
CA SER A 622 54.47 32.16 0.14
C SER A 622 54.01 31.05 1.10
N ILE A 623 54.27 29.77 0.76
CA ILE A 623 54.09 28.63 1.66
C ILE A 623 55.27 28.57 2.64
N SER A 624 54.98 28.50 3.94
CA SER A 624 55.97 28.49 5.03
C SER A 624 56.12 27.12 5.70
N ALA A 625 55.06 26.29 5.71
CA ALA A 625 55.13 24.90 6.14
C ALA A 625 54.07 24.04 5.44
N ILE A 626 54.34 22.74 5.31
CA ILE A 626 53.43 21.74 4.72
C ILE A 626 53.24 20.60 5.72
N ILE A 627 52.00 20.13 5.84
CA ILE A 627 51.64 18.98 6.68
C ILE A 627 50.98 17.93 5.78
N GLN A 628 51.65 16.80 5.59
CA GLN A 628 51.14 15.68 4.81
C GLN A 628 50.35 14.72 5.71
N CYS A 629 49.05 14.59 5.45
CA CYS A 629 48.20 13.56 6.03
C CYS A 629 48.21 12.28 5.17
N ARG A 630 47.48 11.23 5.58
CA ARG A 630 47.39 9.93 4.88
C ARG A 630 46.16 9.78 3.96
N ARG A 631 45.32 10.82 3.92
CA ARG A 631 44.01 10.90 3.24
C ARG A 631 43.64 12.37 3.04
N THR A 632 42.73 12.63 2.10
CA THR A 632 42.28 13.99 1.77
C THR A 632 41.63 14.70 2.94
N VAL A 633 41.97 15.98 3.13
CA VAL A 633 41.51 16.81 4.25
C VAL A 633 40.41 17.76 3.77
N LYS A 634 39.17 17.54 4.22
CA LYS A 634 37.97 18.23 3.71
C LYS A 634 37.48 19.37 4.59
N LYS A 635 37.91 19.44 5.86
CA LYS A 635 37.65 20.57 6.78
C LYS A 635 38.85 20.82 7.70
N ILE A 636 39.00 22.10 8.07
CA ILE A 636 39.89 22.60 9.12
C ILE A 636 39.07 23.48 10.09
N SER A 637 39.50 23.56 11.36
CA SER A 637 39.00 24.55 12.31
C SER A 637 40.09 24.91 13.35
N TRP A 638 40.48 26.18 13.42
CA TRP A 638 41.41 26.69 14.44
C TRP A 638 40.75 26.71 15.83
N HIS A 639 41.54 26.38 16.85
CA HIS A 639 41.22 26.73 18.23
C HIS A 639 41.49 28.22 18.45
N ARG A 640 40.64 28.90 19.22
CA ARG A 640 40.67 30.36 19.51
C ARG A 640 41.97 30.96 20.09
N LYS A 641 43.01 30.17 20.34
CA LYS A 641 44.36 30.64 20.72
C LYS A 641 45.38 30.61 19.55
N GLY A 642 45.01 30.09 18.38
CA GLY A 642 45.88 29.97 17.21
C GLY A 642 47.00 28.90 17.29
N ASP A 643 47.32 28.35 18.46
CA ASP A 643 48.35 27.30 18.55
C ASP A 643 47.84 25.89 18.14
N TYR A 644 46.54 25.63 18.28
CA TYR A 644 45.94 24.35 17.89
C TYR A 644 44.95 24.54 16.74
N PHE A 645 44.88 23.54 15.85
CA PHE A 645 43.80 23.40 14.87
C PHE A 645 43.42 21.93 14.70
N VAL A 646 42.16 21.68 14.37
CA VAL A 646 41.62 20.35 14.10
C VAL A 646 41.36 20.21 12.61
N THR A 647 41.66 19.04 12.05
CA THR A 647 41.38 18.70 10.65
C THR A 647 40.53 17.44 10.56
N VAL A 648 39.75 17.34 9.48
CA VAL A 648 38.87 16.20 9.20
C VAL A 648 39.20 15.59 7.84
N SER A 649 39.52 14.29 7.85
CA SER A 649 39.69 13.45 6.66
C SER A 649 38.64 12.33 6.70
N PRO A 650 37.47 12.47 6.05
CA PRO A 650 36.32 11.59 6.27
C PRO A 650 36.57 10.11 5.96
N ASP A 651 37.45 9.84 4.98
CA ASP A 651 37.78 8.52 4.45
C ASP A 651 38.89 7.80 5.27
N SER A 652 39.45 8.52 6.25
CA SER A 652 40.42 8.03 7.24
C SER A 652 39.65 7.47 8.44
N LYS A 653 39.88 6.22 8.87
CA LYS A 653 39.09 5.57 9.95
C LYS A 653 39.42 6.13 11.34
N ASN A 654 40.32 5.48 12.10
CA ASN A 654 40.67 5.95 13.46
C ASN A 654 41.34 7.33 13.45
N THR A 655 41.99 7.68 12.34
CA THR A 655 42.67 8.95 12.08
C THR A 655 41.78 9.97 11.34
N ALA A 656 40.44 9.85 11.43
CA ALA A 656 39.48 10.77 10.80
C ALA A 656 39.63 12.23 11.26
N VAL A 657 39.97 12.40 12.54
CA VAL A 657 40.10 13.70 13.21
C VAL A 657 41.51 13.79 13.77
N LEU A 658 42.25 14.81 13.36
CA LEU A 658 43.61 15.09 13.86
C LEU A 658 43.63 16.47 14.53
N ILE A 659 44.33 16.58 15.66
CA ILE A 659 44.66 17.86 16.28
C ILE A 659 46.14 18.13 16.04
N HIS A 660 46.43 19.27 15.44
CA HIS A 660 47.77 19.74 15.16
C HIS A 660 48.14 20.86 16.15
N GLN A 661 49.37 20.86 16.66
CA GLN A 661 49.95 21.95 17.45
C GLN A 661 51.06 22.65 16.64
N LEU A 662 50.89 23.95 16.43
CA LEU A 662 51.79 24.76 15.61
C LEU A 662 53.16 24.94 16.29
N SER A 663 53.21 25.31 17.58
CA SER A 663 54.46 25.60 18.29
C SER A 663 55.37 24.38 18.56
N LYS A 664 55.03 23.20 18.04
CA LYS A 664 55.77 21.94 18.25
C LYS A 664 55.81 21.01 17.02
N HIS A 665 55.19 21.41 15.91
CA HIS A 665 54.99 20.55 14.72
C HIS A 665 54.48 19.15 15.07
N LEU A 666 53.46 19.10 15.94
CA LEU A 666 52.98 17.89 16.60
C LEU A 666 51.56 17.56 16.11
N SER A 667 51.37 16.39 15.52
CA SER A 667 50.09 15.93 14.97
C SER A 667 49.57 14.72 15.76
N GLN A 668 48.43 14.86 16.44
CA GLN A 668 47.85 13.82 17.30
C GLN A 668 46.46 13.37 16.83
N SER A 669 46.19 12.07 16.89
CA SER A 669 44.84 11.53 16.81
C SER A 669 44.25 11.40 18.24
N PRO A 670 43.31 12.27 18.67
CA PRO A 670 42.77 12.25 20.04
C PRO A 670 41.91 11.02 20.34
N PHE A 671 41.47 10.27 19.33
CA PHE A 671 40.55 9.14 19.49
C PHE A 671 41.21 7.80 19.12
N LYS A 672 41.09 6.79 20.00
CA LYS A 672 41.52 5.41 19.73
C LYS A 672 40.63 4.69 18.71
N LYS A 673 39.32 5.01 18.72
CA LYS A 673 38.30 4.48 17.81
C LYS A 673 37.34 5.62 17.45
N THR A 674 37.12 5.84 16.16
CA THR A 674 36.01 6.68 15.66
C THR A 674 34.77 5.81 15.41
N LYS A 675 33.57 6.41 15.35
CA LYS A 675 32.33 5.69 15.00
C LYS A 675 31.59 6.47 13.91
N GLY A 676 31.47 5.88 12.73
CA GLY A 676 30.91 6.49 11.52
C GLY A 676 31.89 7.44 10.80
N VAL A 677 31.56 7.78 9.56
CA VAL A 677 32.27 8.82 8.78
C VAL A 677 32.09 10.17 9.49
N ILE A 678 33.17 10.96 9.57
CA ILE A 678 33.19 12.29 10.19
C ILE A 678 33.10 13.35 9.09
N MET A 679 32.24 14.36 9.29
CA MET A 679 31.94 15.40 8.29
C MET A 679 32.54 16.75 8.67
N ASP A 680 32.54 17.10 9.96
CA ASP A 680 33.01 18.38 10.47
C ASP A 680 33.47 18.23 11.93
N ALA A 681 34.40 19.07 12.38
CA ALA A 681 34.87 19.10 13.77
C ALA A 681 35.28 20.53 14.15
N LYS A 682 34.85 21.00 15.32
CA LYS A 682 35.08 22.38 15.80
C LYS A 682 35.37 22.43 17.29
N PHE A 683 36.31 23.28 17.68
CA PHE A 683 36.53 23.59 19.09
C PHE A 683 35.39 24.45 19.63
N HIS A 684 35.00 24.18 20.87
CA HIS A 684 34.11 25.06 21.61
C HIS A 684 34.78 26.43 21.89
N PRO A 685 34.06 27.57 21.88
CA PRO A 685 34.69 28.90 21.94
C PRO A 685 35.54 29.20 23.19
N PHE A 686 35.18 28.67 24.37
CA PHE A 686 35.93 28.92 25.63
C PHE A 686 36.21 27.68 26.50
N LYS A 687 35.20 26.85 26.84
CA LYS A 687 35.35 25.52 27.48
C LYS A 687 36.29 24.62 26.63
N PRO A 688 37.11 23.74 27.23
CA PRO A 688 38.09 22.89 26.52
C PRO A 688 37.42 21.65 25.88
N HIS A 689 36.43 21.88 25.01
CA HIS A 689 35.64 20.81 24.40
C HIS A 689 35.80 20.79 22.88
N LEU A 690 35.74 19.58 22.31
CA LEU A 690 35.76 19.35 20.86
C LEU A 690 34.42 18.74 20.42
N PHE A 691 33.75 19.45 19.51
CA PHE A 691 32.53 18.96 18.86
C PHE A 691 32.93 18.21 17.59
N VAL A 692 32.45 16.98 17.44
CA VAL A 692 32.73 16.11 16.29
C VAL A 692 31.40 15.68 15.67
N ALA A 693 31.14 16.12 14.45
CA ALA A 693 29.95 15.76 13.68
C ALA A 693 30.25 14.54 12.78
N SER A 694 29.66 13.40 13.12
CA SER A 694 29.51 12.29 12.18
C SER A 694 28.26 12.49 11.32
N GLN A 695 28.12 11.77 10.20
CA GLN A 695 26.98 11.84 9.29
C GLN A 695 25.59 11.86 9.97
N ARG A 696 25.41 11.16 11.11
CA ARG A 696 24.10 11.04 11.81
C ARG A 696 24.05 11.61 13.23
N THR A 697 25.19 11.91 13.86
CA THR A 697 25.24 12.31 15.29
C THR A 697 26.39 13.27 15.57
N ILE A 698 26.21 14.17 16.54
CA ILE A 698 27.23 15.12 16.98
C ILE A 698 27.65 14.74 18.40
N LYS A 699 28.95 14.72 18.67
CA LYS A 699 29.52 14.32 19.96
C LYS A 699 30.35 15.45 20.54
N ILE A 700 30.16 15.71 21.82
CA ILE A 700 30.88 16.72 22.59
C ILE A 700 31.88 15.99 23.49
N TYR A 701 33.17 16.12 23.20
CA TYR A 701 34.26 15.51 23.96
C TYR A 701 34.95 16.55 24.83
N ASP A 702 35.30 16.19 26.06
CA ASP A 702 36.20 16.98 26.90
C ASP A 702 37.66 16.63 26.54
N LEU A 703 38.46 17.62 26.15
CA LEU A 703 39.88 17.43 25.83
C LEU A 703 40.76 17.35 27.08
N SER A 704 40.29 17.87 28.22
CA SER A 704 40.99 17.83 29.51
C SER A 704 40.76 16.49 30.23
N GLN A 705 39.54 15.96 30.21
CA GLN A 705 39.20 14.65 30.79
C GLN A 705 39.36 13.48 29.81
N GLN A 706 39.53 13.77 28.51
CA GLN A 706 39.60 12.79 27.40
C GLN A 706 38.33 11.91 27.24
N ASN A 707 37.20 12.37 27.77
CA ASN A 707 35.93 11.64 27.83
C ASN A 707 34.85 12.23 26.90
N LEU A 708 33.82 11.44 26.58
CA LEU A 708 32.61 11.89 25.90
C LEU A 708 31.63 12.48 26.94
N ILE A 709 31.21 13.73 26.76
CA ILE A 709 30.26 14.42 27.66
C ILE A 709 28.81 14.21 27.21
N LYS A 710 28.51 14.58 25.96
CA LYS A 710 27.15 14.59 25.40
C LYS A 710 27.14 14.04 23.97
N LYS A 711 26.04 13.39 23.59
CA LYS A 711 25.77 12.87 22.24
C LYS A 711 24.43 13.46 21.77
N LEU A 712 24.50 14.44 20.86
CA LEU A 712 23.31 15.01 20.23
C LEU A 712 22.81 14.09 19.11
N MET A 713 21.48 14.08 18.94
CA MET A 713 20.73 13.24 18.01
C MET A 713 19.89 14.16 17.09
N PRO A 714 20.46 14.68 15.98
CA PRO A 714 19.77 15.68 15.16
C PRO A 714 18.56 15.15 14.36
N GLY A 715 18.37 13.83 14.27
CA GLY A 715 17.20 13.23 13.60
C GLY A 715 17.23 13.29 12.07
N VAL A 716 18.43 13.26 11.47
CA VAL A 716 18.67 13.47 10.03
C VAL A 716 19.74 12.51 9.51
N ARG A 717 19.68 12.10 8.23
CA ARG A 717 20.48 10.99 7.68
C ARG A 717 21.92 11.39 7.35
N LEU A 718 22.12 12.61 6.82
CA LEU A 718 23.43 13.08 6.36
C LEU A 718 23.66 14.56 6.73
N LEU A 719 24.40 14.80 7.82
CA LEU A 719 24.88 16.14 8.21
C LEU A 719 25.96 16.64 7.23
N SER A 720 25.98 17.96 7.01
CA SER A 720 26.94 18.65 6.13
C SER A 720 28.00 19.44 6.90
N THR A 721 27.58 20.22 7.90
CA THR A 721 28.46 21.06 8.74
C THR A 721 27.80 21.34 10.08
N ILE A 722 28.59 21.81 11.04
CA ILE A 722 28.11 22.37 12.31
C ILE A 722 28.71 23.75 12.55
N ASP A 723 28.03 24.60 13.32
CA ASP A 723 28.66 25.77 13.93
C ASP A 723 28.13 26.02 15.34
N ILE A 724 28.98 26.58 16.20
CA ILE A 724 28.71 26.79 17.62
C ILE A 724 28.45 28.28 17.86
N HIS A 725 27.40 28.59 18.63
CA HIS A 725 27.05 29.96 19.03
C HIS A 725 28.24 30.60 19.78
N PRO A 726 28.49 31.92 19.69
CA PRO A 726 29.62 32.53 20.40
C PRO A 726 29.60 32.33 21.93
N ARG A 727 28.40 32.24 22.54
CA ARG A 727 28.24 31.86 23.97
C ARG A 727 28.38 30.35 24.25
N GLY A 728 28.60 29.50 23.25
CA GLY A 728 29.00 28.11 23.41
C GLY A 728 27.88 27.08 23.63
N ASP A 729 26.82 27.46 24.34
CA ASP A 729 25.81 26.49 24.85
C ASP A 729 24.74 26.10 23.81
N ASN A 730 24.73 26.77 22.66
CA ASN A 730 23.81 26.53 21.54
C ASN A 730 24.59 26.20 20.25
N LEU A 731 24.04 25.32 19.41
CA LEU A 731 24.67 24.77 18.21
C LEU A 731 23.69 24.76 17.02
N LEU A 732 24.23 25.04 15.83
CA LEU A 732 23.55 24.82 14.55
C LEU A 732 24.15 23.59 13.86
N ALA A 733 23.29 22.77 13.26
CA ALA A 733 23.68 21.67 12.38
C ALA A 733 22.97 21.79 11.02
N GLY A 734 23.72 21.60 9.94
CA GLY A 734 23.22 21.59 8.57
C GLY A 734 23.14 20.18 8.00
N SER A 735 22.28 19.98 7.00
CA SER A 735 22.14 18.70 6.34
C SER A 735 21.84 18.80 4.85
N TYR A 736 22.31 17.78 4.12
CA TYR A 736 21.91 17.51 2.74
C TYR A 736 20.41 17.18 2.60
N ASP A 737 19.75 16.72 3.67
CA ASP A 737 18.31 16.47 3.75
C ASP A 737 17.47 17.78 3.86
N LYS A 738 17.98 18.91 3.34
CA LYS A 738 17.35 20.25 3.27
C LYS A 738 17.04 20.93 4.62
N ARG A 739 17.57 20.39 5.73
CA ARG A 739 17.25 20.85 7.10
C ARG A 739 18.38 21.71 7.70
N VAL A 740 17.96 22.75 8.40
CA VAL A 740 18.78 23.48 9.40
C VAL A 740 18.22 23.14 10.79
N LEU A 741 19.09 22.78 11.72
CA LEU A 741 18.72 22.23 13.02
C LEU A 741 19.33 23.10 14.12
N TRP A 742 18.50 23.68 14.96
CA TRP A 742 18.94 24.37 16.16
C TRP A 742 18.94 23.39 17.34
N HIS A 743 20.10 23.18 17.95
CA HIS A 743 20.27 22.45 19.19
C HIS A 743 20.64 23.43 20.30
N ASP A 744 19.74 23.56 21.28
CA ASP A 744 20.19 23.98 22.60
C ASP A 744 20.81 22.75 23.28
N THR A 745 22.05 22.87 23.77
CA THR A 745 22.81 21.69 24.24
C THR A 745 22.50 21.30 25.68
N ASP A 746 21.81 22.15 26.44
CA ASP A 746 21.41 21.88 27.83
C ASP A 746 19.91 21.51 27.94
N LEU A 747 19.06 21.99 27.02
CA LEU A 747 17.65 21.58 26.94
C LEU A 747 17.45 20.10 26.52
N SER A 748 18.14 19.63 25.47
CA SER A 748 17.91 18.27 24.94
C SER A 748 19.04 17.75 24.03
N ALA A 749 19.11 16.43 23.88
CA ALA A 749 19.89 15.79 22.81
C ALA A 749 19.22 15.93 21.42
N THR A 750 17.90 16.08 21.35
CA THR A 750 17.13 16.34 20.12
C THR A 750 17.21 17.82 19.70
N PRO A 751 16.92 18.20 18.44
CA PRO A 751 16.89 19.60 18.04
C PRO A 751 15.71 20.33 18.67
N TYR A 752 15.96 21.51 19.25
CA TYR A 752 14.94 22.41 19.79
C TYR A 752 14.01 22.93 18.67
N LYS A 753 14.57 23.33 17.52
CA LYS A 753 13.79 23.80 16.37
C LYS A 753 14.38 23.28 15.06
N THR A 754 13.54 22.70 14.21
CA THR A 754 13.91 22.30 12.84
C THR A 754 13.40 23.35 11.86
N LEU A 755 14.31 23.95 11.09
CA LEU A 755 14.03 24.99 10.11
C LEU A 755 14.14 24.37 8.69
N ARG A 756 13.11 24.59 7.85
CA ARG A 756 12.97 23.99 6.50
C ARG A 756 12.69 25.08 5.46
N TYR A 757 13.67 25.94 5.20
CA TYR A 757 13.55 27.09 4.28
C TYR A 757 14.25 26.87 2.93
N HIS A 758 15.04 25.81 2.79
CA HIS A 758 15.85 25.52 1.60
C HIS A 758 15.21 24.43 0.74
N GLU A 759 15.34 24.58 -0.57
CA GLU A 759 14.76 23.68 -1.58
C GLU A 759 15.70 22.53 -1.92
N LYS A 760 16.99 22.65 -1.57
CA LYS A 760 18.05 21.64 -1.73
C LYS A 760 18.92 21.50 -0.48
N ALA A 761 20.01 20.75 -0.62
CA ALA A 761 21.00 20.48 0.42
C ALA A 761 21.62 21.77 1.00
N VAL A 762 21.65 21.86 2.33
CA VAL A 762 22.32 22.95 3.04
C VAL A 762 23.82 22.63 3.11
N ARG A 763 24.64 23.42 2.43
CA ARG A 763 26.10 23.22 2.35
C ARG A 763 26.83 23.81 3.55
N ALA A 764 26.45 25.02 3.93
CA ALA A 764 27.18 25.81 4.92
C ALA A 764 26.24 26.57 5.86
N ILE A 765 26.63 26.66 7.14
CA ILE A 765 25.95 27.43 8.18
C ILE A 765 27.01 28.12 9.03
N LYS A 766 26.76 29.39 9.39
CA LYS A 766 27.61 30.13 10.34
C LYS A 766 26.76 31.05 11.22
N TYR A 767 27.09 31.08 12.50
CA TYR A 767 26.80 32.20 13.39
C TYR A 767 27.71 33.39 13.07
N HIS A 768 27.19 34.59 13.24
CA HIS A 768 28.01 35.78 13.41
C HIS A 768 28.86 35.64 14.69
N LYS A 769 30.13 36.05 14.67
CA LYS A 769 31.07 35.83 15.79
C LYS A 769 31.30 37.05 16.69
N GLY A 770 30.98 38.26 16.21
CA GLY A 770 30.80 39.45 17.07
C GLY A 770 29.40 39.48 17.71
N ASN A 771 29.10 40.54 18.48
CA ASN A 771 27.93 40.66 19.36
C ASN A 771 26.53 40.70 18.68
N LEU A 772 26.42 40.49 17.36
CA LEU A 772 25.13 40.47 16.65
C LEU A 772 24.48 39.08 16.75
N PRO A 773 23.20 38.97 17.17
CA PRO A 773 22.47 37.70 17.28
C PRO A 773 21.97 37.21 15.90
N LEU A 774 22.90 37.00 14.97
CA LEU A 774 22.62 36.61 13.58
C LEU A 774 23.24 35.25 13.25
N PHE A 775 22.53 34.49 12.41
CA PHE A 775 23.11 33.34 11.72
C PHE A 775 22.60 33.25 10.28
N ALA A 776 23.38 32.59 9.42
CA ALA A 776 23.07 32.40 8.01
C ALA A 776 23.23 30.93 7.64
N SER A 777 22.44 30.48 6.67
CA SER A 777 22.50 29.13 6.11
C SER A 777 22.38 29.19 4.59
N ALA A 778 23.25 28.45 3.88
CA ALA A 778 23.40 28.51 2.43
C ALA A 778 23.21 27.13 1.78
N SER A 779 22.63 27.12 0.58
CA SER A 779 22.10 25.91 -0.06
C SER A 779 22.51 25.77 -1.55
N ASP A 780 22.41 24.53 -2.04
CA ASP A 780 22.56 24.20 -3.45
C ASP A 780 21.45 24.80 -4.36
N ASP A 781 20.38 25.37 -3.79
CA ASP A 781 19.39 26.16 -4.53
C ASP A 781 19.88 27.58 -4.92
N GLY A 782 21.08 27.99 -4.45
CA GLY A 782 21.66 29.30 -4.78
C GLY A 782 21.16 30.43 -3.88
N SER A 783 20.39 30.12 -2.83
CA SER A 783 19.92 31.08 -1.83
C SER A 783 20.64 30.98 -0.49
N ILE A 784 20.60 32.09 0.26
CA ILE A 784 21.02 32.15 1.66
C ILE A 784 19.84 32.63 2.49
N HIS A 785 19.51 31.91 3.56
CA HIS A 785 18.54 32.36 4.55
C HIS A 785 19.27 32.92 5.78
N ILE A 786 19.02 34.20 6.07
CA ILE A 786 19.49 34.91 7.27
C ILE A 786 18.39 34.88 8.33
N PHE A 787 18.80 34.62 9.56
CA PHE A 787 17.95 34.52 10.74
C PHE A 787 18.50 35.38 11.89
N HIS A 788 17.57 35.89 12.69
CA HIS A 788 17.82 36.37 14.04
C HIS A 788 17.79 35.17 14.99
N GLY A 789 18.71 35.11 15.96
CA GLY A 789 18.76 34.08 16.98
C GLY A 789 19.21 34.65 18.31
N THR A 790 18.28 35.19 19.10
CA THR A 790 18.57 35.65 20.47
C THR A 790 18.53 34.47 21.43
N VAL A 791 19.72 34.07 21.87
CA VAL A 791 19.91 33.29 23.09
C VAL A 791 19.78 34.23 24.28
N TYR A 792 18.98 33.86 25.26
CA TYR A 792 18.86 34.57 26.54
C TYR A 792 19.85 33.99 27.56
N ASP A 793 20.23 34.77 28.56
CA ASP A 793 21.14 34.33 29.64
C ASP A 793 20.38 33.79 30.87
N ASP A 794 19.04 33.86 30.86
CA ASP A 794 18.16 33.14 31.80
C ASP A 794 17.87 31.72 31.28
N LEU A 795 18.32 30.74 32.07
CA LEU A 795 18.21 29.30 31.81
C LEU A 795 16.78 28.82 31.54
N MET A 796 15.76 29.54 32.02
CA MET A 796 14.34 29.17 31.81
C MET A 796 13.78 29.66 30.46
N THR A 797 14.50 30.48 29.71
CA THR A 797 13.99 31.16 28.51
C THR A 797 14.61 30.63 27.20
N ASN A 798 13.80 29.89 26.44
CA ASN A 798 14.22 29.26 25.18
C ASN A 798 14.63 30.29 24.09
N PRO A 799 15.61 29.99 23.22
CA PRO A 799 16.06 30.92 22.17
C PRO A 799 14.97 31.34 21.18
N LEU A 800 14.83 32.65 20.97
CA LEU A 800 13.90 33.21 19.98
C LEU A 800 14.56 33.24 18.59
N LEU A 801 13.93 32.55 17.64
CA LEU A 801 14.44 32.33 16.27
C LEU A 801 13.48 32.91 15.23
N VAL A 802 13.90 33.96 14.52
CA VAL A 802 13.08 34.71 13.53
C VAL A 802 13.76 34.73 12.15
N PRO A 803 13.08 34.35 11.05
CA PRO A 803 13.62 34.52 9.69
C PRO A 803 13.63 36.00 9.30
N LEU A 804 14.76 36.49 8.76
CA LEU A 804 14.92 37.91 8.39
C LEU A 804 14.88 38.12 6.87
N LYS A 805 15.64 37.33 6.10
CA LYS A 805 15.78 37.53 4.66
C LYS A 805 16.22 36.27 3.91
N LYS A 806 15.56 35.97 2.78
CA LYS A 806 16.11 35.14 1.69
C LYS A 806 16.94 36.05 0.78
N LEU A 807 18.25 35.80 0.70
CA LEU A 807 19.16 36.39 -0.27
C LEU A 807 19.22 35.48 -1.50
N THR A 808 19.21 36.09 -2.68
CA THR A 808 19.28 35.38 -3.97
C THR A 808 20.21 36.12 -4.92
N GLY A 809 20.93 35.40 -5.77
CA GLY A 809 21.74 36.00 -6.84
C GLY A 809 22.88 35.15 -7.36
N HIS A 810 23.36 34.16 -6.60
CA HIS A 810 24.30 33.16 -7.11
C HIS A 810 23.63 32.30 -8.19
N LYS A 811 24.36 32.01 -9.26
CA LYS A 811 23.87 31.13 -10.33
C LYS A 811 24.12 29.68 -9.94
N VAL A 812 23.07 28.86 -9.99
CA VAL A 812 23.19 27.40 -9.81
C VAL A 812 23.87 26.81 -11.05
N ILE A 813 24.94 26.03 -10.85
CA ILE A 813 25.67 25.33 -11.91
C ILE A 813 25.76 23.85 -11.54
N ASN A 814 25.41 22.97 -12.49
CA ASN A 814 25.39 21.51 -12.30
C ASN A 814 24.66 21.09 -11.02
N GLN A 815 23.48 21.69 -10.79
CA GLN A 815 22.65 21.60 -9.59
C GLN A 815 23.25 22.12 -8.27
N ILE A 816 24.52 22.51 -8.22
CA ILE A 816 25.22 23.08 -7.05
C ILE A 816 25.00 24.60 -7.00
N GLY A 817 24.84 25.16 -5.80
CA GLY A 817 24.54 26.57 -5.55
C GLY A 817 25.67 27.28 -4.79
N ILE A 818 25.47 27.52 -3.50
CA ILE A 818 26.45 28.18 -2.62
C ILE A 818 27.13 27.12 -1.75
N LEU A 819 28.46 27.09 -1.78
CA LEU A 819 29.28 26.03 -1.17
C LEU A 819 29.77 26.37 0.24
N ASP A 820 30.08 27.64 0.50
CA ASP A 820 30.55 28.11 1.81
C ASP A 820 30.11 29.56 2.08
N ILE A 821 30.06 29.93 3.35
CA ILE A 821 29.75 31.29 3.82
C ILE A 821 30.64 31.65 5.01
N ALA A 822 30.93 32.94 5.16
CA ALA A 822 31.62 33.49 6.33
C ALA A 822 30.99 34.84 6.72
N TRP A 823 30.81 35.09 8.01
CA TRP A 823 30.45 36.43 8.50
C TRP A 823 31.69 37.30 8.62
N HIS A 824 31.52 38.59 8.38
CA HIS A 824 32.49 39.60 8.83
C HIS A 824 32.57 39.58 10.38
N PRO A 825 33.75 39.80 11.00
CA PRO A 825 33.90 39.64 12.46
C PRO A 825 33.20 40.70 13.34
N LYS A 826 32.77 41.83 12.75
CA LYS A 826 32.17 42.97 13.48
C LYS A 826 30.82 43.41 12.89
N GLU A 827 30.85 44.00 11.69
CA GLU A 827 29.68 44.44 10.94
C GLU A 827 28.74 43.29 10.51
N ALA A 828 27.46 43.62 10.35
CA ALA A 828 26.40 42.75 9.86
C ALA A 828 26.52 42.39 8.35
N TRP A 829 27.72 41.98 7.90
CA TRP A 829 28.03 41.66 6.51
C TRP A 829 28.37 40.18 6.36
N LEU A 830 27.90 39.58 5.27
CA LEU A 830 28.09 38.16 4.97
C LEU A 830 28.85 37.99 3.65
N PHE A 831 29.78 37.05 3.61
CA PHE A 831 30.47 36.60 2.41
C PHE A 831 29.95 35.22 2.01
N SER A 832 29.80 34.98 0.70
CA SER A 832 29.41 33.67 0.15
C SER A 832 30.30 33.24 -1.01
N ALA A 833 30.52 31.93 -1.14
CA ALA A 833 31.28 31.29 -2.20
C ALA A 833 30.35 30.46 -3.12
N GLY A 834 30.33 30.79 -4.41
CA GLY A 834 29.41 30.20 -5.39
C GLY A 834 30.03 29.11 -6.26
N ALA A 835 29.18 28.17 -6.70
CA ALA A 835 29.46 27.29 -7.83
C ALA A 835 29.64 28.04 -9.15
N ASP A 836 29.16 29.29 -9.23
CA ASP A 836 29.31 30.21 -10.35
C ASP A 836 30.71 30.84 -10.51
N GLY A 837 31.68 30.45 -9.69
CA GLY A 837 33.04 30.99 -9.72
C GLY A 837 33.17 32.39 -9.11
N THR A 838 32.07 32.95 -8.59
CA THR A 838 32.07 34.23 -7.87
C THR A 838 32.07 34.01 -6.37
N ALA A 839 32.73 34.90 -5.63
CA ALA A 839 32.36 35.16 -4.24
C ALA A 839 31.60 36.49 -4.17
N ARG A 840 30.77 36.69 -3.14
CA ARG A 840 29.92 37.90 -3.03
C ARG A 840 29.83 38.43 -1.61
N LEU A 841 29.77 39.75 -1.48
CA LEU A 841 29.56 40.46 -0.22
C LEU A 841 28.13 40.99 -0.12
N TRP A 842 27.43 40.53 0.91
CA TRP A 842 26.08 40.95 1.26
C TRP A 842 26.13 41.97 2.40
N THR A 843 25.47 43.11 2.19
CA THR A 843 25.41 44.24 3.13
C THR A 843 23.97 44.65 3.42
N THR A 844 23.80 45.44 4.47
CA THR A 844 22.53 46.05 4.91
C THR A 844 21.89 46.92 3.83
#